data_AF-A0A1Q3GPX9-F1
#
_entry.id   AF-A0A1Q3GPX9-F1
#
_cell.length_a   1.000
_cell.length_b   1.000
_cell.length_c   1.000
_cell.angle_alpha   90.00
_cell.angle_beta   90.00
_cell.angle_gamma   90.00
#
_symmetry.space_group_name_H-M   'P 1'
#
loop_
_entity.id
_entity.type
_entity.pdbx_description
1 polymer ?
#
loop_
_entity_poly.entity_id
_entity_poly.type
_entity_poly.pdbx_seq_one_letter_code
_entity_poly.pdbx_strand_id
1 'polypeptide(L)'
;MCFVGCKSNKAPLPTVEKGQIDLSKWNFEGNRILKLNGEWEFYWNTLADPTLFAKGQQKLPKSQFVKVPSTWTNYQVNGKPLPPHGYATYCVRIKLPKLTNMRFGIFIPKIWSATKVWINNELIYTSGKIAKDYGNYENLILEKLVEIEPKKQEVHMVVQVANHDIFIGGLFQPFKIGYYNEMLESNSLQYSWTLMWLGILLAMGLYHFVLFLFRQKNKSTLYFGILSILLGLRLIVFGNHYIYEYLKANSDLLSFAIQSKIYYGTTFWLPPIGLLYIRSLFPDNVTIFKRTFPIVSKLAIKISLIVTALYTAFILVVSPVIFTPTIFFYQPLMGIFAAYLFVGIILAVVFRKDESIFQMIGMLTMALAGIHDGLLNFTNNKDLLGLGGVELLPLAFSIFLSLQFLIIARRFSRAFLFVEDLSANLEKKVEERTIEVTQKNIEIEKKNEQLQLQNKNITDSIQYAKRIQKAILGSQQRIEEKFKDAFIFLKARDIVSGDFYWYSEATCNQEWLFNDGISSATNGGSHLPMLDIKIVVAADCTGHGVPGAFMTIMGNDLLNEIVNDQCVHKPSIILKQLDKKVRATLQTQSEEKTDDGMDMTVITIDETHQKLYFAGAKNSILLVRRGDVFRLKGSIYPVGSAHYKANRDYQLHVFETQPDDVIYMFSDGFQDQFGGKDGRKYMTKRFRSFLLSISNLPMQEQKTKLKQEFDAWVGDKYQQTDDVLVMGIRL
;
A
#
# COMPACT_ATOMS: atom_id res chain seq x y z
N MET A 1 -50.77 29.97 5.22
CA MET A 1 -51.53 30.88 6.10
C MET A 1 -51.23 32.30 5.69
N CYS A 2 -52.28 33.06 5.40
CA CYS A 2 -52.26 34.45 4.95
C CYS A 2 -51.58 35.37 5.98
N PHE A 3 -50.68 36.25 5.55
CA PHE A 3 -50.38 37.47 6.29
C PHE A 3 -50.56 38.69 5.38
N VAL A 4 -51.66 39.38 5.69
CA VAL A 4 -52.16 40.62 5.12
C VAL A 4 -51.18 41.74 5.41
N GLY A 5 -50.85 42.52 4.38
CA GLY A 5 -50.05 43.72 4.50
C GLY A 5 -50.77 44.80 5.31
N CYS A 6 -50.27 45.08 6.51
CA CYS A 6 -50.49 46.36 7.17
C CYS A 6 -49.43 47.35 6.67
N LYS A 7 -49.79 48.21 5.71
CA LYS A 7 -49.04 49.45 5.46
C LYS A 7 -49.14 50.32 6.71
N SER A 8 -48.15 50.20 7.60
CA SER A 8 -47.93 51.17 8.67
C SER A 8 -47.65 52.52 8.03
N ASN A 9 -48.59 53.45 8.19
CA ASN A 9 -48.46 54.86 7.82
C ASN A 9 -47.44 55.49 8.79
N LYS A 10 -46.14 55.21 8.61
CA LYS A 10 -45.06 55.80 9.41
C LYS A 10 -44.82 57.21 8.88
N ALA A 11 -44.92 58.21 9.76
CA ALA A 11 -44.44 59.56 9.48
C ALA A 11 -43.00 59.49 8.90
N PRO A 12 -42.64 60.36 7.93
CA PRO A 12 -41.31 60.37 7.36
C PRO A 12 -40.27 60.48 8.48
N LEU A 13 -39.28 59.58 8.46
CA LEU A 13 -38.18 59.60 9.43
C LEU A 13 -37.41 60.92 9.29
N PRO A 14 -37.12 61.64 10.39
CA PRO A 14 -36.36 62.88 10.31
C PRO A 14 -34.95 62.61 9.76
N THR A 15 -34.53 63.40 8.79
CA THR A 15 -33.21 63.37 8.15
C THR A 15 -32.45 64.65 8.40
N VAL A 16 -31.12 64.59 8.30
CA VAL A 16 -30.25 65.77 8.39
C VAL A 16 -30.39 66.60 7.12
N GLU A 17 -30.72 67.87 7.26
CA GLU A 17 -30.82 68.83 6.15
C GLU A 17 -29.86 69.99 6.39
N LYS A 18 -29.00 70.30 5.42
CA LYS A 18 -28.01 71.39 5.52
C LYS A 18 -27.20 71.38 6.83
N GLY A 19 -26.77 70.20 7.27
CA GLY A 19 -25.95 70.00 8.47
C GLY A 19 -26.71 70.15 9.79
N GLN A 20 -28.05 70.18 9.78
CA GLN A 20 -28.87 70.28 11.00
C GLN A 20 -29.99 69.24 11.01
N ILE A 21 -30.36 68.75 12.19
CA ILE A 21 -31.53 67.88 12.39
C ILE A 21 -32.29 68.31 13.64
N ASP A 22 -33.61 68.57 13.49
CA ASP A 22 -34.49 68.91 14.61
C ASP A 22 -35.24 67.68 15.12
N LEU A 23 -34.83 67.19 16.29
CA LEU A 23 -35.44 66.04 16.98
C LEU A 23 -36.29 66.50 18.17
N SER A 24 -36.61 67.79 18.31
CA SER A 24 -37.32 68.32 19.48
C SER A 24 -38.71 67.70 19.69
N LYS A 25 -39.33 67.20 18.60
CA LYS A 25 -40.65 66.55 18.59
C LYS A 25 -40.58 65.02 18.43
N TRP A 26 -39.38 64.45 18.36
CA TRP A 26 -39.20 63.01 18.14
C TRP A 26 -39.29 62.26 19.48
N ASN A 27 -40.17 61.26 19.57
CA ASN A 27 -40.23 60.36 20.72
C ASN A 27 -39.34 59.13 20.46
N PHE A 28 -38.35 58.93 21.32
CA PHE A 28 -37.42 57.80 21.29
C PHE A 28 -37.94 56.55 22.02
N GLU A 29 -39.05 56.64 22.76
CA GLU A 29 -39.64 55.50 23.49
C GLU A 29 -40.05 54.35 22.56
N GLY A 30 -39.84 53.12 23.02
CA GLY A 30 -40.24 51.91 22.31
C GLY A 30 -39.22 51.46 21.26
N ASN A 31 -37.92 51.56 21.58
CA ASN A 31 -36.81 51.02 20.78
C ASN A 31 -36.62 51.72 19.41
N ARG A 32 -36.85 53.04 19.37
CA ARG A 32 -36.77 53.86 18.13
C ARG A 32 -35.39 54.49 17.95
N ILE A 33 -34.41 53.66 17.60
CA ILE A 33 -33.07 54.12 17.21
C ILE A 33 -33.13 54.83 15.84
N LEU A 34 -32.74 56.10 15.80
CA LEU A 34 -32.74 56.93 14.59
C LEU A 34 -31.37 56.90 13.90
N LYS A 35 -31.36 56.75 12.58
CA LYS A 35 -30.14 56.90 11.75
C LYS A 35 -29.97 58.37 11.36
N LEU A 36 -28.79 58.95 11.58
CA LEU A 36 -28.46 60.34 11.22
C LEU A 36 -28.13 60.49 9.72
N ASN A 37 -29.03 60.03 8.87
CA ASN A 37 -28.88 60.08 7.41
C ASN A 37 -29.24 61.48 6.89
N GLY A 38 -28.54 61.96 5.87
CA GLY A 38 -28.87 63.21 5.19
C GLY A 38 -27.65 64.02 4.80
N GLU A 39 -27.80 65.33 4.69
CA GLU A 39 -26.78 66.27 4.23
C GLU A 39 -25.97 66.82 5.41
N TRP A 40 -24.71 66.37 5.53
CA TRP A 40 -23.79 66.83 6.55
C TRP A 40 -22.89 67.92 5.98
N GLU A 41 -22.45 68.83 6.84
CA GLU A 41 -21.46 69.83 6.47
C GLU A 41 -20.07 69.16 6.36
N PHE A 42 -19.36 69.43 5.26
CA PHE A 42 -18.16 68.69 4.88
C PHE A 42 -17.02 69.62 4.43
N TYR A 43 -15.83 69.31 4.93
CA TYR A 43 -14.59 70.03 4.68
C TYR A 43 -13.51 69.08 4.17
N TRP A 44 -13.22 69.12 2.87
CA TRP A 44 -12.17 68.31 2.25
C TRP A 44 -10.77 68.84 2.56
N ASN A 45 -9.79 67.94 2.71
CA ASN A 45 -8.38 68.25 3.01
C ASN A 45 -8.19 69.22 4.18
N THR A 46 -9.10 69.16 5.16
CA THR A 46 -9.09 70.04 6.33
C THR A 46 -9.38 69.20 7.58
N LEU A 47 -8.47 69.28 8.56
CA LEU A 47 -8.70 68.77 9.93
C LEU A 47 -9.05 69.97 10.81
N ALA A 48 -10.33 70.33 10.86
CA ALA A 48 -10.79 71.52 11.56
C ALA A 48 -10.87 71.24 13.08
N ASP A 49 -10.26 72.10 13.89
CA ASP A 49 -10.36 72.01 15.34
C ASP A 49 -11.79 72.39 15.79
N PRO A 50 -12.47 71.56 16.60
CA PRO A 50 -13.81 71.84 17.12
C PRO A 50 -13.95 73.21 17.80
N THR A 51 -12.90 73.70 18.44
CA THR A 51 -12.89 75.00 19.14
C THR A 51 -12.99 76.19 18.18
N LEU A 52 -12.60 76.03 16.91
CA LEU A 52 -12.69 77.06 15.87
C LEU A 52 -14.13 77.30 15.40
N PHE A 53 -15.03 76.33 15.58
CA PHE A 53 -16.46 76.52 15.27
C PHE A 53 -17.18 77.34 16.35
N ALA A 54 -16.65 77.36 17.58
CA ALA A 54 -17.24 78.11 18.71
C ALA A 54 -16.80 79.59 18.75
N LYS A 55 -15.61 79.90 18.21
CA LYS A 55 -15.08 81.27 18.04
C LYS A 55 -15.08 81.57 16.55
N GLY A 56 -16.11 82.21 16.01
CA GLY A 56 -16.30 82.47 14.56
C GLY A 56 -15.24 83.37 13.89
N GLN A 57 -13.94 83.05 14.02
CA GLN A 57 -12.81 83.92 13.71
C GLN A 57 -11.64 83.21 12.98
N GLN A 58 -11.87 82.12 12.25
CA GLN A 58 -10.94 81.70 11.19
C GLN A 58 -11.67 81.41 9.87
N LYS A 59 -11.03 81.80 8.76
CA LYS A 59 -11.45 81.48 7.38
C LYS A 59 -11.34 79.97 7.15
N LEU A 60 -12.32 79.21 7.63
CA LEU A 60 -12.52 77.84 7.20
C LEU A 60 -12.75 77.85 5.67
N PRO A 61 -12.19 76.89 4.91
CA PRO A 61 -12.50 76.75 3.50
C PRO A 61 -14.00 76.54 3.29
N LYS A 62 -14.53 76.96 2.13
CA LYS A 62 -15.96 76.92 1.82
C LYS A 62 -16.52 75.52 2.06
N SER A 63 -17.42 75.39 3.03
CA SER A 63 -18.06 74.12 3.35
C SER A 63 -19.00 73.69 2.23
N GLN A 64 -19.15 72.36 2.09
CA GLN A 64 -20.12 71.76 1.18
C GLN A 64 -21.03 70.83 1.94
N PHE A 65 -22.23 70.59 1.42
CA PHE A 65 -23.15 69.63 1.99
C PHE A 65 -23.06 68.32 1.21
N VAL A 66 -22.73 67.23 1.91
CA VAL A 66 -22.60 65.90 1.31
C VAL A 66 -23.55 64.91 1.96
N LYS A 67 -24.06 63.97 1.18
CA LYS A 67 -24.95 62.92 1.69
C LYS A 67 -24.15 61.88 2.49
N VAL A 68 -24.55 61.67 3.73
CA VAL A 68 -24.03 60.63 4.63
C VAL A 68 -25.19 59.68 4.96
N PRO A 69 -25.02 58.35 4.86
CA PRO A 69 -23.79 57.65 4.53
C PRO A 69 -23.45 57.61 3.03
N SER A 70 -22.17 57.79 2.67
CA SER A 70 -21.62 57.59 1.32
C SER A 70 -20.09 57.51 1.35
N THR A 71 -19.48 57.05 0.26
CA THR A 71 -18.02 57.05 0.07
C THR A 71 -17.54 58.35 -0.58
N TRP A 72 -16.27 58.72 -0.36
CA TRP A 72 -15.67 59.92 -0.97
C TRP A 72 -15.71 59.90 -2.50
N THR A 73 -15.53 58.74 -3.12
CA THR A 73 -15.58 58.58 -4.59
C THR A 73 -16.90 59.03 -5.22
N ASN A 74 -17.99 59.04 -4.44
CA ASN A 74 -19.32 59.47 -4.89
C ASN A 74 -19.54 60.98 -4.72
N TYR A 75 -18.66 61.67 -3.98
CA TYR A 75 -18.74 63.12 -3.79
C TYR A 75 -18.02 63.85 -4.92
N GLN A 76 -18.60 64.97 -5.33
CA GLN A 76 -18.01 65.85 -6.33
C GLN A 76 -17.69 67.20 -5.69
N VAL A 77 -16.42 67.58 -5.70
CA VAL A 77 -15.94 68.89 -5.25
C VAL A 77 -15.40 69.62 -6.47
N ASN A 78 -15.98 70.78 -6.79
CA ASN A 78 -15.63 71.57 -7.99
C ASN A 78 -15.75 70.76 -9.31
N GLY A 79 -16.75 69.88 -9.42
CA GLY A 79 -17.03 69.09 -10.62
C GLY A 79 -16.11 67.88 -10.84
N LYS A 80 -15.20 67.56 -9.91
CA LYS A 80 -14.36 66.35 -9.95
C LYS A 80 -14.70 65.39 -8.81
N PRO A 81 -14.71 64.07 -9.05
CA PRO A 81 -14.89 63.08 -7.99
C PRO A 81 -13.70 63.12 -7.02
N LEU A 82 -13.97 62.97 -5.73
CA LEU A 82 -12.89 62.92 -4.73
C LEU A 82 -12.14 61.59 -4.77
N PRO A 83 -10.82 61.60 -4.50
CA PRO A 83 -10.07 60.37 -4.35
C PRO A 83 -10.51 59.60 -3.08
N PRO A 84 -10.30 58.28 -3.04
CA PRO A 84 -10.60 57.46 -1.86
C PRO A 84 -9.66 57.71 -0.67
N HIS A 85 -8.48 58.28 -0.92
CA HIS A 85 -7.47 58.60 0.09
C HIS A 85 -7.42 60.11 0.33
N GLY A 86 -7.17 60.52 1.57
CA GLY A 86 -7.17 61.91 2.00
C GLY A 86 -7.68 62.05 3.43
N TYR A 87 -8.06 63.27 3.79
CA TYR A 87 -8.59 63.56 5.12
C TYR A 87 -9.68 64.63 5.04
N ALA A 88 -10.68 64.52 5.89
CA ALA A 88 -11.84 65.41 5.89
C ALA A 88 -12.43 65.60 7.29
N THR A 89 -13.18 66.69 7.46
CA THR A 89 -14.00 66.95 8.66
C THR A 89 -15.47 67.02 8.28
N TYR A 90 -16.33 66.34 9.04
CA TYR A 90 -17.77 66.37 8.92
C TYR A 90 -18.39 67.02 10.16
N CYS A 91 -19.41 67.85 9.98
CA CYS A 91 -20.12 68.50 11.08
C CYS A 91 -21.63 68.32 10.96
N VAL A 92 -22.29 68.08 12.10
CA VAL A 92 -23.75 68.05 12.20
C VAL A 92 -24.21 68.65 13.52
N ARG A 93 -25.30 69.43 13.49
CA ARG A 93 -25.97 69.98 14.67
C ARG A 93 -27.28 69.23 14.90
N ILE A 94 -27.43 68.67 16.10
CA ILE A 94 -28.57 67.84 16.49
C ILE A 94 -29.32 68.57 17.61
N LYS A 95 -30.59 68.90 17.40
CA LYS A 95 -31.43 69.52 18.42
C LYS A 95 -32.30 68.46 19.08
N LEU A 96 -32.04 68.17 20.35
CA LEU A 96 -32.70 67.11 21.12
C LEU A 96 -34.07 67.56 21.69
N PRO A 97 -34.93 66.60 22.09
CA PRO A 97 -36.12 66.88 22.92
C PRO A 97 -35.75 67.70 24.16
N LYS A 98 -36.73 68.41 24.74
CA LYS A 98 -36.49 69.20 25.96
C LYS A 98 -35.88 68.30 27.04
N LEU A 99 -34.82 68.80 27.66
CA LEU A 99 -33.97 68.13 28.66
C LEU A 99 -34.79 67.61 29.85
N THR A 100 -35.38 66.43 29.71
CA THR A 100 -35.68 65.52 30.82
C THR A 100 -34.41 64.71 31.11
N ASN A 101 -34.26 64.19 32.34
CA ASN A 101 -33.09 63.45 32.86
C ASN A 101 -32.72 62.14 32.12
N MET A 102 -32.79 62.12 30.79
CA MET A 102 -32.64 60.96 29.93
C MET A 102 -31.22 60.93 29.33
N ARG A 103 -30.56 59.78 29.44
CA ARG A 103 -29.24 59.51 28.87
C ARG A 103 -29.37 59.14 27.39
N PHE A 104 -28.74 59.90 26.52
CA PHE A 104 -28.74 59.61 25.08
C PHE A 104 -27.48 58.83 24.71
N GLY A 105 -27.62 57.88 23.80
CA GLY A 105 -26.51 57.16 23.21
C GLY A 105 -26.26 57.62 21.78
N ILE A 106 -24.99 57.77 21.40
CA ILE A 106 -24.60 57.88 19.99
C ILE A 106 -23.75 56.66 19.64
N PHE A 107 -24.21 55.91 18.65
CA PHE A 107 -23.49 54.78 18.08
C PHE A 107 -22.61 55.27 16.93
N ILE A 108 -21.31 55.17 17.13
CA ILE A 108 -20.28 55.43 16.14
C ILE A 108 -20.06 54.12 15.37
N PRO A 109 -20.35 54.09 14.05
CA PRO A 109 -20.23 52.88 13.25
C PRO A 109 -18.76 52.55 12.94
N LYS A 110 -18.51 51.39 12.33
CA LYS A 110 -17.17 50.98 11.87
C LYS A 110 -16.73 51.86 10.71
N ILE A 111 -15.97 52.91 11.01
CA ILE A 111 -15.37 53.76 9.99
C ILE A 111 -14.05 53.13 9.57
N TRP A 112 -13.90 52.85 8.28
CA TRP A 112 -12.73 52.17 7.72
C TRP A 112 -11.53 53.12 7.56
N SER A 113 -11.28 53.96 8.56
CA SER A 113 -10.32 55.06 8.52
C SER A 113 -10.05 55.57 9.93
N ALA A 114 -8.87 56.14 10.18
CA ALA A 114 -8.59 56.74 11.49
C ALA A 114 -9.56 57.91 11.74
N THR A 115 -10.20 57.88 12.90
CA THR A 115 -11.33 58.75 13.19
C THR A 115 -11.20 59.38 14.56
N LYS A 116 -11.59 60.66 14.67
CA LYS A 116 -11.81 61.34 15.95
C LYS A 116 -13.19 61.97 15.94
N VAL A 117 -13.92 61.79 17.02
CA VAL A 117 -15.28 62.33 17.19
C VAL A 117 -15.31 63.21 18.41
N TRP A 118 -15.76 64.44 18.20
CA TRP A 118 -16.03 65.40 19.25
C TRP A 118 -17.52 65.66 19.36
N ILE A 119 -17.96 65.85 20.60
CA ILE A 119 -19.33 66.22 20.93
C ILE A 119 -19.26 67.42 21.87
N ASN A 120 -19.87 68.54 21.49
CA ASN A 120 -19.83 69.78 22.27
C ASN A 120 -18.41 70.24 22.65
N ASN A 121 -17.45 70.07 21.72
CA ASN A 121 -16.02 70.35 21.85
C ASN A 121 -15.23 69.44 22.82
N GLU A 122 -15.87 68.42 23.40
CA GLU A 122 -15.19 67.38 24.17
C GLU A 122 -14.79 66.23 23.24
N LEU A 123 -13.55 65.74 23.35
CA LEU A 123 -13.08 64.59 22.57
C LEU A 123 -13.62 63.31 23.21
N ILE A 124 -14.54 62.65 22.51
CA ILE A 124 -15.29 61.51 23.06
C ILE A 124 -14.76 60.17 22.55
N TYR A 125 -14.27 60.15 21.31
CA TYR A 125 -13.82 58.92 20.67
C TYR A 125 -12.64 59.17 19.74
N THR A 126 -11.66 58.28 19.81
CA THR A 126 -10.51 58.23 18.89
C THR A 126 -10.32 56.78 18.46
N SER A 127 -10.19 56.56 17.17
CA SER A 127 -9.84 55.28 16.57
C SER A 127 -8.60 55.49 15.70
N GLY A 128 -7.47 54.93 16.13
CA GLY A 128 -6.19 55.06 15.44
C GLY A 128 -5.55 56.45 15.61
N LYS A 129 -4.51 56.72 14.81
CA LYS A 129 -3.76 57.97 14.83
C LYS A 129 -4.01 58.75 13.55
N ILE A 130 -4.72 59.86 13.66
CA ILE A 130 -4.96 60.79 12.55
C ILE A 130 -3.68 61.57 12.25
N ALA A 131 -3.23 61.52 10.99
CA ALA A 131 -2.15 62.35 10.47
C ALA A 131 -2.42 62.76 9.01
N LYS A 132 -1.82 63.88 8.59
CA LYS A 132 -1.85 64.32 7.19
C LYS A 132 -0.94 63.45 6.31
N ASP A 133 0.13 62.93 6.88
CA ASP A 133 1.14 62.12 6.21
C ASP A 133 1.06 60.65 6.63
N TYR A 134 1.39 59.73 5.70
CA TYR A 134 1.32 58.28 5.92
C TYR A 134 2.20 57.80 7.09
N GLY A 135 3.42 58.34 7.25
CA GLY A 135 4.38 57.85 8.24
C GLY A 135 3.97 58.04 9.71
N ASN A 136 3.00 58.92 9.98
CA ASN A 136 2.47 59.18 11.32
C ASN A 136 1.00 58.74 11.49
N TYR A 137 0.45 58.04 10.49
CA TYR A 137 -0.91 57.57 10.44
C TYR A 137 -0.99 56.12 10.91
N GLU A 138 -1.98 55.80 11.73
CA GLU A 138 -2.32 54.43 12.09
C GLU A 138 -3.82 54.25 11.97
N ASN A 139 -4.26 53.32 11.11
CA ASN A 139 -5.67 52.98 11.01
C ASN A 139 -6.10 52.03 12.12
N LEU A 140 -7.33 52.17 12.58
CA LEU A 140 -7.98 51.26 13.51
C LEU A 140 -9.49 51.33 13.27
N ILE A 141 -10.12 50.18 13.06
CA ILE A 141 -11.54 50.11 12.76
C ILE A 141 -12.25 49.56 14.00
N LEU A 142 -12.84 50.45 14.79
CA LEU A 142 -13.65 50.09 15.94
C LEU A 142 -15.03 50.74 15.80
N GLU A 143 -16.01 50.19 16.50
CA GLU A 143 -17.33 50.79 16.69
C GLU A 143 -17.50 51.07 18.18
N LYS A 144 -18.21 52.13 18.55
CA LYS A 144 -18.41 52.46 19.97
C LYS A 144 -19.78 53.06 20.19
N LEU A 145 -20.49 52.56 21.19
CA LEU A 145 -21.63 53.25 21.77
C LEU A 145 -21.10 54.22 22.82
N VAL A 146 -21.44 55.49 22.68
CA VAL A 146 -21.05 56.53 23.65
C VAL A 146 -22.28 57.08 24.34
N GLU A 147 -22.23 57.14 25.67
CA GLU A 147 -23.18 57.87 26.50
C GLU A 147 -22.96 59.39 26.39
N ILE A 148 -24.06 60.12 26.29
CA ILE A 148 -24.08 61.57 26.27
C ILE A 148 -25.11 62.04 27.30
N GLU A 149 -24.64 62.85 28.23
CA GLU A 149 -25.46 63.63 29.14
C GLU A 149 -25.56 65.07 28.59
N PRO A 150 -26.59 65.38 27.77
CA PRO A 150 -26.66 66.69 27.14
C PRO A 150 -26.85 67.79 28.19
N LYS A 151 -25.86 68.68 28.33
CA LYS A 151 -25.99 69.90 29.16
C LYS A 151 -26.78 71.01 28.45
N LYS A 152 -26.92 70.90 27.13
CA LYS A 152 -27.62 71.82 26.24
C LYS A 152 -28.53 71.02 25.31
N GLN A 153 -29.61 71.65 24.87
CA GLN A 153 -30.58 71.02 23.96
C GLN A 153 -30.02 70.85 22.54
N GLU A 154 -29.01 71.61 22.17
CA GLU A 154 -28.26 71.45 20.92
C GLU A 154 -26.95 70.73 21.16
N VAL A 155 -26.72 69.67 20.38
CA VAL A 155 -25.50 68.87 20.37
C VAL A 155 -24.77 69.12 19.06
N HIS A 156 -23.53 69.60 19.14
CA HIS A 156 -22.66 69.78 17.99
C HIS A 156 -21.69 68.60 17.88
N MET A 157 -21.78 67.84 16.79
CA MET A 157 -20.90 66.70 16.52
C MET A 157 -19.94 67.03 15.38
N VAL A 158 -18.65 66.84 15.63
CA VAL A 158 -17.58 66.98 14.64
C VAL A 158 -16.86 65.65 14.50
N VAL A 159 -16.75 65.14 13.27
CA VAL A 159 -16.10 63.87 12.94
C VAL A 159 -14.95 64.14 11.98
N GLN A 160 -13.72 63.92 12.43
CA GLN A 160 -12.55 63.94 11.55
C GLN A 160 -12.23 62.53 11.08
N VAL A 161 -11.96 62.38 9.79
CA VAL A 161 -11.62 61.11 9.17
C VAL A 161 -10.36 61.30 8.33
N ALA A 162 -9.35 60.46 8.52
CA ALA A 162 -8.19 60.37 7.65
C ALA A 162 -8.06 58.95 7.12
N ASN A 163 -7.93 58.81 5.81
CA ASN A 163 -7.78 57.52 5.14
C ASN A 163 -6.56 57.53 4.24
N HIS A 164 -5.54 56.79 4.63
CA HIS A 164 -4.37 56.52 3.79
C HIS A 164 -4.12 55.03 3.55
N ASP A 165 -4.91 54.14 4.17
CA ASP A 165 -4.66 52.69 4.20
C ASP A 165 -5.60 51.87 3.31
N ILE A 166 -6.83 52.35 3.06
CA ILE A 166 -7.89 51.56 2.43
C ILE A 166 -8.44 52.29 1.20
N PHE A 167 -8.79 51.54 0.17
CA PHE A 167 -9.37 52.07 -1.08
C PHE A 167 -10.79 52.66 -0.95
N ILE A 168 -11.40 52.62 0.25
CA ILE A 168 -12.72 53.20 0.55
C ILE A 168 -12.55 54.21 1.69
N GLY A 169 -12.75 55.49 1.38
CA GLY A 169 -12.76 56.58 2.36
C GLY A 169 -14.15 57.19 2.55
N GLY A 170 -14.35 57.81 3.70
CA GLY A 170 -15.58 58.51 4.06
C GLY A 170 -16.52 57.74 4.99
N LEU A 171 -17.65 58.36 5.30
CA LEU A 171 -18.64 57.84 6.24
C LEU A 171 -19.71 57.03 5.49
N PHE A 172 -19.42 55.78 5.12
CA PHE A 172 -20.34 54.93 4.37
C PHE A 172 -21.28 54.08 5.24
N GLN A 173 -21.18 54.18 6.56
CA GLN A 173 -22.13 53.62 7.52
C GLN A 173 -22.81 54.75 8.32
N PRO A 174 -24.10 54.62 8.66
CA PRO A 174 -24.82 55.68 9.34
C PRO A 174 -24.52 55.71 10.84
N PHE A 175 -24.31 56.91 11.39
CA PHE A 175 -24.37 57.14 12.83
C PHE A 175 -25.80 56.94 13.33
N LYS A 176 -25.95 56.44 14.56
CA LYS A 176 -27.28 56.24 15.16
C LYS A 176 -27.39 56.96 16.50
N ILE A 177 -28.58 57.45 16.81
CA ILE A 177 -28.91 58.11 18.08
C ILE A 177 -30.19 57.51 18.67
N GLY A 178 -30.25 57.42 19.99
CA GLY A 178 -31.38 56.87 20.73
C GLY A 178 -31.14 56.96 22.24
N TYR A 179 -32.01 56.35 23.04
CA TYR A 179 -31.75 56.23 24.48
C TYR A 179 -30.60 55.27 24.74
N TYR A 180 -29.69 55.67 25.63
CA TYR A 180 -28.45 54.92 25.89
C TYR A 180 -28.73 53.48 26.31
N ASN A 181 -29.64 53.25 27.26
CA ASN A 181 -29.97 51.91 27.76
C ASN A 181 -30.58 51.01 26.68
N GLU A 182 -31.50 51.51 25.86
CA GLU A 182 -32.10 50.74 24.76
C GLU A 182 -31.05 50.37 23.70
N MET A 183 -30.14 51.30 23.38
CA MET A 183 -29.03 51.05 22.46
C MET A 183 -28.01 50.07 23.05
N LEU A 184 -27.73 50.16 24.34
CA LEU A 184 -26.84 49.26 25.05
C LEU A 184 -27.40 47.82 25.03
N GLU A 185 -28.69 47.65 25.28
CA GLU A 185 -29.37 46.35 25.21
C GLU A 185 -29.38 45.80 23.77
N SER A 186 -29.73 46.62 22.78
CA SER A 186 -29.69 46.20 21.37
C SER A 186 -28.28 45.77 20.94
N ASN A 187 -27.25 46.48 21.40
CA ASN A 187 -25.86 46.14 21.10
C ASN A 187 -25.41 44.88 21.87
N SER A 188 -25.74 44.75 23.16
CA SER A 188 -25.39 43.57 23.98
C SER A 188 -26.01 42.29 23.42
N LEU A 189 -27.24 42.35 22.92
CA LEU A 189 -27.87 41.24 22.21
C LEU A 189 -27.10 40.86 20.94
N GLN A 190 -26.71 41.85 20.12
CA GLN A 190 -25.93 41.60 18.90
C GLN A 190 -24.53 41.03 19.20
N TYR A 191 -23.87 41.48 20.27
CA TYR A 191 -22.60 40.92 20.74
C TYR A 191 -22.78 39.48 21.23
N SER A 192 -23.83 39.21 22.00
CA SER A 192 -24.15 37.87 22.50
C SER A 192 -24.40 36.89 21.35
N TRP A 193 -25.13 37.32 20.31
CA TRP A 193 -25.28 36.55 19.08
C TRP A 193 -23.92 36.24 18.44
N THR A 194 -23.06 37.24 18.28
CA THR A 194 -21.72 37.06 17.67
C THR A 194 -20.86 36.05 18.45
N LEU A 195 -20.83 36.15 19.78
CA LEU A 195 -20.07 35.24 20.65
C LEU A 195 -20.63 33.82 20.62
N MET A 196 -21.95 33.66 20.64
CA MET A 196 -22.59 32.35 20.51
C MET A 196 -22.23 31.68 19.19
N TRP A 197 -22.28 32.43 18.08
CA TRP A 197 -21.91 31.93 16.76
C TRP A 197 -20.44 31.55 16.66
N LEU A 198 -19.56 32.36 17.25
CA LEU A 198 -18.14 32.04 17.35
C LEU A 198 -17.94 30.73 18.14
N GLY A 199 -18.63 30.56 19.27
CA GLY A 199 -18.58 29.34 20.07
C GLY A 199 -19.01 28.10 19.28
N ILE A 200 -20.12 28.18 18.54
CA ILE A 200 -20.60 27.09 17.69
C ILE A 200 -19.58 26.72 16.60
N LEU A 201 -19.01 27.72 15.92
CA LEU A 201 -18.02 27.51 14.86
C LEU A 201 -16.72 26.88 15.40
N LEU A 202 -16.21 27.37 16.53
CA LEU A 202 -15.01 26.82 17.15
C LEU A 202 -15.24 25.41 17.68
N ALA A 203 -16.38 25.15 18.34
CA ALA A 203 -16.74 23.82 18.82
C ALA A 203 -16.86 22.82 17.66
N MET A 204 -17.53 23.21 16.56
CA MET A 204 -17.62 22.37 15.36
C MET A 204 -16.26 22.16 14.70
N GLY A 205 -15.43 23.19 14.62
CA GLY A 205 -14.07 23.11 14.09
C GLY A 205 -13.21 22.11 14.86
N LEU A 206 -13.19 22.23 16.19
CA LEU A 206 -12.46 21.33 17.09
C LEU A 206 -13.00 19.90 17.04
N TYR A 207 -14.33 19.72 17.11
CA TYR A 207 -14.98 18.42 17.03
C TYR A 207 -14.58 17.65 15.76
N HIS A 208 -14.62 18.31 14.60
CA HIS A 208 -14.26 17.69 13.33
C HIS A 208 -12.76 17.43 13.20
N PHE A 209 -11.92 18.26 13.82
CA PHE A 209 -10.48 18.02 13.90
C PHE A 209 -10.16 16.79 14.76
N VAL A 210 -10.80 16.65 15.92
CA VAL A 210 -10.68 15.47 16.78
C VAL A 210 -11.17 14.20 16.05
N LEU A 211 -12.32 14.26 15.37
CA LEU A 211 -12.80 13.14 14.54
C LEU A 211 -11.81 12.77 13.44
N PHE A 212 -11.14 13.75 12.84
CA PHE A 212 -10.11 13.50 11.84
C PHE A 212 -8.86 12.82 12.45
N LEU A 213 -8.42 13.24 13.65
CA LEU A 213 -7.29 12.60 14.35
C LEU A 213 -7.57 11.12 14.62
N PHE A 214 -8.78 10.77 15.06
CA PHE A 214 -9.19 9.37 15.25
C PHE A 214 -9.40 8.62 13.93
N ARG A 215 -9.80 9.30 12.85
CA ARG A 215 -10.12 8.68 11.56
C ARG A 215 -9.57 9.46 10.37
N GLN A 216 -8.25 9.37 10.18
CA GLN A 216 -7.52 10.11 9.14
C GLN A 216 -7.93 9.75 7.69
N LYS A 217 -8.61 8.62 7.48
CA LYS A 217 -9.12 8.23 6.16
C LYS A 217 -10.24 9.15 5.65
N ASN A 218 -11.01 9.78 6.53
CA ASN A 218 -12.14 10.62 6.11
C ASN A 218 -11.71 12.09 5.99
N LYS A 219 -11.21 12.49 4.82
CA LYS A 219 -10.76 13.87 4.59
C LYS A 219 -11.87 14.93 4.69
N SER A 220 -13.15 14.53 4.63
CA SER A 220 -14.26 15.50 4.72
C SER A 220 -14.35 16.18 6.07
N THR A 221 -14.01 15.48 7.16
CA THR A 221 -14.01 16.07 8.51
C THR A 221 -12.89 17.09 8.65
N LEU A 222 -11.70 16.83 8.08
CA LEU A 222 -10.60 17.80 8.07
C LEU A 222 -11.00 19.10 7.36
N TYR A 223 -11.48 19.02 6.12
CA TYR A 223 -11.80 20.22 5.35
C TYR A 223 -12.94 21.02 5.98
N PHE A 224 -13.93 20.34 6.55
CA PHE A 224 -15.01 21.00 7.28
C PHE A 224 -14.53 21.69 8.57
N GLY A 225 -13.63 21.04 9.31
CA GLY A 225 -12.98 21.63 10.48
C GLY A 225 -12.22 22.90 10.13
N ILE A 226 -11.43 22.86 9.05
CA ILE A 226 -10.70 24.04 8.56
C ILE A 226 -11.66 25.16 8.13
N LEU A 227 -12.74 24.85 7.40
CA LEU A 227 -13.77 25.84 7.03
C LEU A 227 -14.35 26.53 8.27
N SER A 228 -14.70 25.75 9.30
CA SER A 228 -15.30 26.26 10.52
C SER A 228 -14.33 27.17 11.29
N ILE A 229 -13.05 26.79 11.35
CA ILE A 229 -11.99 27.62 11.98
C ILE A 229 -11.75 28.90 11.19
N LEU A 230 -11.70 28.85 9.86
CA LEU A 230 -11.51 30.06 9.03
C LEU A 230 -12.68 31.04 9.18
N LEU A 231 -13.92 30.53 9.24
CA LEU A 231 -15.09 31.35 9.53
C LEU A 231 -15.06 31.94 10.94
N GLY A 232 -14.63 31.16 11.94
CA GLY A 232 -14.45 31.64 13.32
C GLY A 232 -13.39 32.74 13.44
N LEU A 233 -12.22 32.56 12.82
CA LEU A 233 -11.15 33.57 12.76
C LEU A 233 -11.65 34.87 12.12
N ARG A 234 -12.44 34.78 11.06
CA ARG A 234 -13.06 35.96 10.42
C ARG A 234 -14.00 36.71 11.36
N LEU A 235 -14.82 36.00 12.13
CA LEU A 235 -15.71 36.62 13.13
C LEU A 235 -14.92 37.32 14.25
N ILE A 236 -13.79 36.76 14.68
CA ILE A 236 -12.93 37.40 15.69
C ILE A 236 -12.36 38.72 15.18
N VAL A 237 -11.87 38.73 13.94
CA VAL A 237 -11.12 39.87 13.37
C VAL A 237 -12.01 41.01 12.88
N PHE A 238 -13.21 40.71 12.36
CA PHE A 238 -14.07 41.68 11.67
C PHE A 238 -15.51 41.72 12.17
N GLY A 239 -15.88 40.77 13.03
CA GLY A 239 -17.14 40.79 13.76
C GLY A 239 -17.18 41.94 14.77
N ASN A 240 -18.05 41.82 15.76
CA ASN A 240 -18.28 42.89 16.71
C ASN A 240 -17.21 42.84 17.83
N HIS A 241 -16.38 43.88 17.89
CA HIS A 241 -14.94 43.84 18.23
C HIS A 241 -14.54 43.56 19.69
N TYR A 242 -15.35 42.95 20.56
CA TYR A 242 -14.94 42.73 21.96
C TYR A 242 -13.62 41.94 22.10
N ILE A 243 -13.47 40.85 21.34
CA ILE A 243 -12.25 40.02 21.39
C ILE A 243 -11.06 40.75 20.76
N TYR A 244 -11.28 41.43 19.64
CA TYR A 244 -10.25 42.20 18.95
C TYR A 244 -9.76 43.38 19.81
N GLU A 245 -10.67 44.15 20.42
CA GLU A 245 -10.37 45.25 21.33
C GLU A 245 -9.61 44.75 22.55
N TYR A 246 -10.04 43.64 23.15
CA TYR A 246 -9.34 43.02 24.26
C TYR A 246 -7.92 42.58 23.87
N LEU A 247 -7.75 41.95 22.70
CA LEU A 247 -6.44 41.50 22.22
C LEU A 247 -5.52 42.67 21.88
N LYS A 248 -6.04 43.74 21.25
CA LYS A 248 -5.27 44.96 20.95
C LYS A 248 -4.90 45.72 22.22
N ALA A 249 -5.78 45.76 23.22
CA ALA A 249 -5.49 46.42 24.50
C ALA A 249 -4.37 45.72 25.29
N ASN A 250 -4.27 44.39 25.18
CA ASN A 250 -3.30 43.59 25.93
C ASN A 250 -2.05 43.21 25.11
N SER A 251 -2.05 43.41 23.79
CA SER A 251 -0.92 43.11 22.92
C SER A 251 -0.90 43.97 21.65
N ASP A 252 0.25 44.56 21.33
CA ASP A 252 0.49 45.28 20.06
C ASP A 252 0.55 44.34 18.83
N LEU A 253 0.36 43.04 19.03
CA LEU A 253 0.44 41.99 18.02
C LEU A 253 -0.64 42.11 16.93
N LEU A 254 -1.72 42.84 17.18
CA LEU A 254 -2.87 42.93 16.28
C LEU A 254 -2.96 44.31 15.61
N SER A 255 -1.97 44.62 14.77
CA SER A 255 -1.98 45.82 13.92
C SER A 255 -3.06 45.73 12.83
N PHE A 256 -3.48 46.89 12.30
CA PHE A 256 -4.42 46.95 11.18
C PHE A 256 -3.96 46.15 9.96
N ALA A 257 -2.64 46.09 9.72
CA ALA A 257 -2.06 45.27 8.66
C ALA A 257 -2.33 43.78 8.88
N ILE A 258 -2.17 43.27 10.11
CA ILE A 258 -2.44 41.86 10.46
C ILE A 258 -3.94 41.58 10.41
N GLN A 259 -4.77 42.49 10.94
CA GLN A 259 -6.24 42.41 10.87
C GLN A 259 -6.70 42.24 9.40
N SER A 260 -6.20 43.09 8.51
CA SER A 260 -6.51 43.04 7.08
C SER A 260 -5.98 41.76 6.44
N LYS A 261 -4.75 41.33 6.74
CA LYS A 261 -4.18 40.08 6.19
C LYS A 261 -4.99 38.85 6.60
N ILE A 262 -5.47 38.77 7.84
CA ILE A 262 -6.32 37.64 8.29
C ILE A 262 -7.67 37.68 7.59
N TYR A 263 -8.32 38.84 7.50
CA TYR A 263 -9.63 38.96 6.85
C TYR A 263 -9.58 38.59 5.36
N TYR A 264 -8.60 39.12 4.62
CA TYR A 264 -8.47 38.82 3.20
C TYR A 264 -7.94 37.40 2.99
N GLY A 265 -6.96 36.95 3.78
CA GLY A 265 -6.45 35.59 3.71
C GLY A 265 -7.56 34.55 3.90
N THR A 266 -8.34 34.64 4.98
CA THR A 266 -9.49 33.75 5.22
C THR A 266 -10.51 33.80 4.08
N THR A 267 -10.81 34.98 3.51
CA THR A 267 -11.72 35.12 2.35
C THR A 267 -11.24 34.32 1.13
N PHE A 268 -9.94 34.33 0.84
CA PHE A 268 -9.37 33.65 -0.32
C PHE A 268 -9.21 32.14 -0.12
N TRP A 269 -9.11 31.68 1.12
CA TRP A 269 -9.02 30.25 1.46
C TRP A 269 -10.38 29.54 1.53
N LEU A 270 -11.48 30.25 1.77
CA LEU A 270 -12.81 29.62 1.87
C LEU A 270 -13.24 28.85 0.59
N PRO A 271 -13.17 29.41 -0.64
CA PRO A 271 -13.58 28.68 -1.84
C PRO A 271 -12.78 27.40 -2.14
N PRO A 272 -11.42 27.38 -2.15
CA PRO A 272 -10.68 26.16 -2.43
C PRO A 272 -10.96 25.05 -1.40
N ILE A 273 -11.12 25.41 -0.12
CA ILE A 273 -11.41 24.42 0.93
C ILE A 273 -12.84 23.93 0.80
N GLY A 274 -13.80 24.78 0.42
CA GLY A 274 -15.16 24.37 0.09
C GLY A 274 -15.21 23.36 -1.07
N LEU A 275 -14.40 23.57 -2.11
CA LEU A 275 -14.27 22.64 -3.23
C LEU A 275 -13.65 21.30 -2.81
N LEU A 276 -12.60 21.33 -1.99
CA LEU A 276 -11.98 20.14 -1.41
C LEU A 276 -12.97 19.36 -0.53
N TYR A 277 -13.77 20.07 0.26
CA TYR A 277 -14.83 19.50 1.09
C TYR A 277 -15.86 18.74 0.25
N ILE A 278 -16.45 19.35 -0.77
CA ILE A 278 -17.43 18.68 -1.64
C ILE A 278 -16.83 17.48 -2.37
N ARG A 279 -15.60 17.59 -2.88
CA ARG A 279 -14.91 16.46 -3.52
C ARG A 279 -14.71 15.30 -2.54
N SER A 280 -14.41 15.60 -1.27
CA SER A 280 -14.23 14.57 -0.24
C SER A 280 -15.54 13.93 0.21
N LEU A 281 -16.67 14.65 0.13
CA LEU A 281 -17.99 14.11 0.45
C LEU A 281 -18.48 13.08 -0.58
N PHE A 282 -18.10 13.25 -1.85
CA PHE A 282 -18.54 12.41 -2.97
C PHE A 282 -17.33 11.82 -3.75
N PRO A 283 -16.63 10.79 -3.21
CA PRO A 283 -15.47 10.20 -3.86
C PRO A 283 -15.78 9.52 -5.22
N ASP A 284 -14.76 9.45 -6.09
CA ASP A 284 -14.79 9.16 -7.56
C ASP A 284 -15.30 7.75 -7.98
N ASN A 285 -16.01 7.01 -7.13
CA ASN A 285 -16.28 5.57 -7.30
C ASN A 285 -17.55 5.26 -8.14
N VAL A 286 -18.16 6.23 -8.85
CA VAL A 286 -19.38 6.01 -9.65
C VAL A 286 -19.25 6.59 -11.07
N THR A 287 -19.60 5.77 -12.06
CA THR A 287 -19.09 5.78 -13.46
C THR A 287 -19.50 6.98 -14.32
N ILE A 288 -20.67 7.61 -14.11
CA ILE A 288 -21.15 8.74 -14.95
C ILE A 288 -20.68 10.09 -14.41
N PHE A 289 -20.62 10.26 -13.08
CA PHE A 289 -19.98 11.40 -12.43
C PHE A 289 -18.49 11.50 -12.80
N LYS A 290 -17.87 10.38 -13.20
CA LYS A 290 -16.44 10.21 -13.51
C LYS A 290 -15.93 10.96 -14.74
N ARG A 291 -16.78 11.33 -15.71
CA ARG A 291 -16.30 11.79 -17.04
C ARG A 291 -16.21 13.31 -17.19
N THR A 292 -17.10 14.07 -16.56
CA THR A 292 -17.17 15.54 -16.75
C THR A 292 -16.82 16.33 -15.49
N PHE A 293 -17.27 15.88 -14.31
CA PHE A 293 -17.09 16.62 -13.05
C PHE A 293 -15.67 16.49 -12.42
N PRO A 294 -14.96 15.34 -12.41
CA PRO A 294 -13.65 15.22 -11.76
C PRO A 294 -12.51 15.89 -12.52
N ILE A 295 -12.58 15.98 -13.86
CA ILE A 295 -11.56 16.70 -14.65
C ILE A 295 -11.68 18.20 -14.40
N VAL A 296 -12.90 18.73 -14.52
CA VAL A 296 -13.18 20.15 -14.27
C VAL A 296 -12.98 20.50 -12.79
N SER A 297 -13.33 19.62 -11.83
CA SER A 297 -13.11 19.90 -10.40
C SER A 297 -11.64 19.79 -10.00
N LYS A 298 -10.87 18.83 -10.50
CA LYS A 298 -9.42 18.75 -10.21
C LYS A 298 -8.69 19.96 -10.77
N LEU A 299 -9.02 20.38 -11.98
CA LEU A 299 -8.46 21.58 -12.60
C LEU A 299 -8.89 22.84 -11.83
N ALA A 300 -10.18 22.98 -11.52
CA ALA A 300 -10.70 24.12 -10.75
C ALA A 300 -10.10 24.20 -9.34
N ILE A 301 -9.96 23.06 -8.64
CA ILE A 301 -9.29 23.01 -7.33
C ILE A 301 -7.82 23.39 -7.46
N LYS A 302 -7.09 22.87 -8.45
CA LYS A 302 -5.68 23.19 -8.65
C LYS A 302 -5.49 24.68 -8.98
N ILE A 303 -6.31 25.23 -9.89
CA ILE A 303 -6.31 26.66 -10.22
C ILE A 303 -6.65 27.49 -8.98
N SER A 304 -7.71 27.14 -8.26
CA SER A 304 -8.14 27.85 -7.05
C SER A 304 -7.05 27.85 -5.97
N LEU A 305 -6.41 26.70 -5.72
CA LEU A 305 -5.30 26.59 -4.77
C LEU A 305 -4.07 27.39 -5.21
N ILE A 306 -3.71 27.38 -6.50
CA ILE A 306 -2.59 28.17 -7.02
C ILE A 306 -2.89 29.67 -6.88
N VAL A 307 -4.08 30.12 -7.30
CA VAL A 307 -4.51 31.51 -7.19
C VAL A 307 -4.50 31.96 -5.73
N THR A 308 -5.06 31.16 -4.82
CA THR A 308 -5.08 31.47 -3.39
C THR A 308 -3.69 31.46 -2.77
N ALA A 309 -2.81 30.54 -3.16
CA ALA A 309 -1.43 30.50 -2.67
C ALA A 309 -0.61 31.72 -3.14
N LEU A 310 -0.71 32.08 -4.43
CA LEU A 310 -0.07 33.27 -4.99
C LEU A 310 -0.61 34.54 -4.31
N TYR A 311 -1.92 34.62 -4.09
CA TYR A 311 -2.52 35.75 -3.40
C TYR A 311 -2.10 35.81 -1.92
N THR A 312 -1.98 34.66 -1.24
CA THR A 312 -1.47 34.60 0.13
C THR A 312 -0.04 35.12 0.20
N ALA A 313 0.83 34.72 -0.74
CA ALA A 313 2.20 35.24 -0.83
C ALA A 313 2.21 36.76 -1.09
N PHE A 314 1.32 37.24 -1.98
CA PHE A 314 1.16 38.66 -2.29
C PHE A 314 0.75 39.50 -1.06
N ILE A 315 -0.29 39.10 -0.32
CA ILE A 315 -0.76 39.87 0.85
C ILE A 315 0.24 39.86 2.02
N LEU A 316 1.11 38.85 2.10
CA LEU A 316 2.11 38.79 3.17
C LEU A 316 3.19 39.87 3.01
N VAL A 317 3.59 40.15 1.76
CA VAL A 317 4.67 41.10 1.43
C VAL A 317 4.15 42.52 1.23
N VAL A 318 2.92 42.67 0.73
CA VAL A 318 2.39 43.95 0.25
C VAL A 318 1.58 44.69 1.33
N SER A 319 1.61 46.03 1.30
CA SER A 319 0.81 46.90 2.19
C SER A 319 -0.70 46.80 1.90
N PRO A 320 -1.58 46.90 2.91
CA PRO A 320 -3.04 46.93 2.75
C PRO A 320 -3.56 47.87 1.66
N VAL A 321 -2.90 49.01 1.44
CA VAL A 321 -3.28 49.99 0.40
C VAL A 321 -3.36 49.37 -0.98
N ILE A 322 -2.43 48.47 -1.31
CA ILE A 322 -2.27 47.92 -2.66
C ILE A 322 -3.14 46.67 -2.85
N PHE A 323 -3.26 45.81 -1.84
CA PHE A 323 -4.00 44.55 -2.01
C PHE A 323 -5.50 44.68 -1.73
N THR A 324 -5.95 45.62 -0.89
CA THR A 324 -7.37 45.73 -0.55
C THR A 324 -8.29 46.01 -1.76
N PRO A 325 -7.94 46.84 -2.77
CA PRO A 325 -8.76 47.01 -3.98
C PRO A 325 -8.93 45.73 -4.82
N THR A 326 -8.03 44.74 -4.68
CA THR A 326 -8.06 43.53 -5.51
C THR A 326 -9.29 42.65 -5.25
N ILE A 327 -10.02 42.89 -4.14
CA ILE A 327 -11.24 42.17 -3.80
C ILE A 327 -12.32 42.27 -4.88
N PHE A 328 -12.39 43.37 -5.62
CA PHE A 328 -13.36 43.53 -6.70
C PHE A 328 -13.12 42.56 -7.86
N PHE A 329 -11.86 42.20 -8.13
CA PHE A 329 -11.54 41.18 -9.13
C PHE A 329 -11.80 39.77 -8.61
N TYR A 330 -11.68 39.57 -7.29
CA TYR A 330 -11.89 38.27 -6.66
C TYR A 330 -13.36 37.91 -6.43
N GLN A 331 -14.24 38.89 -6.17
CA GLN A 331 -15.66 38.65 -5.91
C GLN A 331 -16.38 37.87 -7.04
N PRO A 332 -16.22 38.22 -8.34
CA PRO A 332 -16.78 37.44 -9.44
C PRO A 332 -16.25 36.00 -9.46
N LEU A 333 -14.95 35.82 -9.21
CA LEU A 333 -14.32 34.50 -9.16
C LEU A 333 -14.89 33.64 -8.02
N MET A 334 -15.10 34.22 -6.85
CA MET A 334 -15.78 33.56 -5.73
C MET A 334 -17.22 33.17 -6.09
N GLY A 335 -17.94 34.03 -6.81
CA GLY A 335 -19.28 33.72 -7.34
C GLY A 335 -19.28 32.51 -8.29
N ILE A 336 -18.28 32.42 -9.18
CA ILE A 336 -18.09 31.27 -10.07
C ILE A 336 -17.82 29.99 -9.27
N PHE A 337 -16.95 30.04 -8.25
CA PHE A 337 -16.70 28.88 -7.38
C PHE A 337 -17.94 28.46 -6.59
N ALA A 338 -18.73 29.41 -6.08
CA ALA A 338 -19.98 29.12 -5.40
C ALA A 338 -21.00 28.47 -6.35
N ALA A 339 -21.18 29.00 -7.55
CA ALA A 339 -22.04 28.39 -8.57
C ALA A 339 -21.59 26.97 -8.93
N TYR A 340 -20.28 26.75 -9.05
CA TYR A 340 -19.71 25.43 -9.31
C TYR A 340 -19.99 24.44 -8.16
N LEU A 341 -19.87 24.88 -6.90
CA LEU A 341 -20.24 24.08 -5.72
C LEU A 341 -21.72 23.67 -5.77
N PHE A 342 -22.60 24.60 -6.12
CA PHE A 342 -24.03 24.34 -6.30
C PHE A 342 -24.30 23.28 -7.37
N VAL A 343 -23.71 23.45 -8.56
CA VAL A 343 -23.85 22.48 -9.67
C VAL A 343 -23.38 21.09 -9.23
N GLY A 344 -22.26 20.98 -8.51
CA GLY A 344 -21.76 19.70 -8.02
C GLY A 344 -22.74 18.94 -7.14
N ILE A 345 -23.49 19.65 -6.30
CA ILE A 345 -24.47 19.05 -5.39
C ILE A 345 -25.77 18.75 -6.11
N ILE A 346 -26.20 19.60 -7.03
CA ILE A 346 -27.35 19.32 -7.91
C ILE A 346 -27.10 18.00 -8.64
N LEU A 347 -25.92 17.84 -9.23
CA LEU A 347 -25.52 16.60 -9.88
C LEU A 347 -25.51 15.43 -8.89
N ALA A 348 -24.98 15.60 -7.67
CA ALA A 348 -24.99 14.54 -6.65
C ALA A 348 -26.41 14.07 -6.30
N VAL A 349 -27.37 14.99 -6.19
CA VAL A 349 -28.79 14.69 -5.96
C VAL A 349 -29.42 13.97 -7.15
N VAL A 350 -29.19 14.47 -8.37
CA VAL A 350 -29.71 13.87 -9.62
C VAL A 350 -29.19 12.44 -9.78
N PHE A 351 -27.93 12.19 -9.45
CA PHE A 351 -27.33 10.85 -9.45
C PHE A 351 -27.67 10.01 -8.20
N ARG A 352 -28.66 10.43 -7.41
CA ARG A 352 -29.16 9.73 -6.22
C ARG A 352 -28.06 9.30 -5.26
N LYS A 353 -27.05 10.15 -5.07
CA LYS A 353 -26.01 9.90 -4.06
C LYS A 353 -26.64 9.97 -2.68
N ASP A 354 -26.29 9.00 -1.84
CA ASP A 354 -26.69 9.02 -0.44
C ASP A 354 -26.30 10.35 0.21
N GLU A 355 -27.17 10.83 1.10
CA GLU A 355 -27.03 12.07 1.88
C GLU A 355 -26.98 13.40 1.10
N SER A 356 -26.86 13.37 -0.23
CA SER A 356 -26.80 14.57 -1.09
C SER A 356 -27.99 15.53 -0.92
N ILE A 357 -29.18 14.99 -0.62
CA ILE A 357 -30.39 15.77 -0.39
C ILE A 357 -30.25 16.65 0.86
N PHE A 358 -29.67 16.12 1.95
CA PHE A 358 -29.45 16.92 3.16
C PHE A 358 -28.42 18.03 2.91
N GLN A 359 -27.39 17.74 2.11
CA GLN A 359 -26.40 18.73 1.68
C GLN A 359 -27.05 19.84 0.84
N MET A 360 -27.96 19.49 -0.07
CA MET A 360 -28.70 20.44 -0.90
C MET A 360 -29.59 21.35 -0.07
N ILE A 361 -30.39 20.79 0.85
CA ILE A 361 -31.28 21.56 1.72
C ILE A 361 -30.48 22.60 2.49
N GLY A 362 -29.38 22.19 3.14
CA GLY A 362 -28.56 23.10 3.92
C GLY A 362 -27.96 24.24 3.08
N MET A 363 -27.46 23.95 1.88
CA MET A 363 -26.91 24.99 1.00
C MET A 363 -27.97 25.93 0.45
N LEU A 364 -29.15 25.41 0.10
CA LEU A 364 -30.26 26.23 -0.37
C LEU A 364 -30.72 27.19 0.74
N THR A 365 -30.85 26.69 1.97
CA THR A 365 -31.17 27.54 3.14
C THR A 365 -30.12 28.62 3.35
N MET A 366 -28.83 28.29 3.25
CA MET A 366 -27.75 29.28 3.34
C MET A 366 -27.78 30.32 2.22
N ALA A 367 -28.02 29.92 0.97
CA ALA A 367 -28.09 30.85 -0.15
C ALA A 367 -29.29 31.80 -0.04
N LEU A 368 -30.46 31.27 0.33
CA LEU A 368 -31.66 32.08 0.54
C LEU A 368 -31.46 33.08 1.69
N ALA A 369 -30.84 32.66 2.79
CA ALA A 369 -30.52 33.55 3.91
C ALA A 369 -29.47 34.60 3.53
N GLY A 370 -28.44 34.23 2.76
CA GLY A 370 -27.45 35.17 2.25
C GLY A 370 -28.03 36.20 1.28
N ILE A 371 -28.95 35.79 0.40
CA ILE A 371 -29.68 36.71 -0.48
C ILE A 371 -30.58 37.64 0.35
N HIS A 372 -31.31 37.11 1.33
CA HIS A 372 -32.13 37.90 2.24
C HIS A 372 -31.32 38.97 2.96
N ASP A 373 -30.23 38.57 3.64
CA ASP A 373 -29.40 39.49 4.43
C ASP A 373 -28.66 40.49 3.52
N GLY A 374 -28.26 40.07 2.31
CA GLY A 374 -27.70 40.96 1.29
C GLY A 374 -28.69 42.03 0.85
N LEU A 375 -29.94 41.65 0.57
CA LEU A 375 -31.02 42.59 0.20
C LEU A 375 -31.41 43.50 1.37
N LEU A 376 -31.46 42.97 2.59
CA LEU A 376 -31.71 43.75 3.81
C LEU A 376 -30.67 44.88 3.98
N ASN A 377 -29.40 44.54 3.78
CA ASN A 377 -28.30 45.50 3.85
C ASN A 377 -28.31 46.51 2.68
N PHE A 378 -28.65 46.06 1.46
CA PHE A 378 -28.71 46.92 0.29
C PHE A 378 -29.86 47.94 0.33
N THR A 379 -31.06 47.49 0.72
CA THR A 379 -32.26 48.34 0.71
C THR A 379 -32.36 49.27 1.92
N ASN A 380 -31.47 49.13 2.91
CA ASN A 380 -31.47 49.89 4.17
C ASN A 380 -32.80 49.82 4.98
N ASN A 381 -33.74 48.99 4.53
CA ASN A 381 -35.05 48.75 5.11
C ASN A 381 -34.96 47.57 6.06
N LYS A 382 -35.24 47.82 7.35
CA LYS A 382 -35.23 46.79 8.40
C LYS A 382 -36.39 45.77 8.28
N ASP A 383 -37.18 45.78 7.22
CA ASP A 383 -38.45 45.03 7.22
C ASP A 383 -38.86 44.54 5.82
N LEU A 384 -37.94 43.86 5.12
CA LEU A 384 -38.23 43.27 3.81
C LEU A 384 -39.27 42.13 3.89
N LEU A 385 -39.25 41.36 4.99
CA LEU A 385 -40.14 40.21 5.24
C LEU A 385 -41.02 40.35 6.50
N GLY A 386 -41.04 41.50 7.16
CA GLY A 386 -41.74 41.65 8.46
C GLY A 386 -41.01 41.01 9.65
N LEU A 387 -39.75 40.61 9.48
CA LEU A 387 -38.94 39.91 10.48
C LEU A 387 -38.07 40.85 11.33
N GLY A 388 -38.33 42.16 11.32
CA GLY A 388 -37.69 43.11 12.25
C GLY A 388 -36.17 43.29 12.03
N GLY A 389 -35.65 42.94 10.86
CA GLY A 389 -34.26 43.18 10.48
C GLY A 389 -33.26 42.20 11.09
N VAL A 390 -33.73 41.01 11.47
CA VAL A 390 -32.89 39.89 11.94
C VAL A 390 -32.07 39.34 10.76
N GLU A 391 -30.76 39.20 10.97
CA GLU A 391 -29.86 38.49 10.06
C GLU A 391 -30.15 36.98 10.11
N LEU A 392 -30.55 36.39 8.98
CA LEU A 392 -30.94 34.98 8.88
C LEU A 392 -29.75 34.06 8.59
N LEU A 393 -28.64 34.60 8.07
CA LEU A 393 -27.48 33.81 7.66
C LEU A 393 -26.90 32.97 8.80
N PRO A 394 -26.77 33.47 10.05
CA PRO A 394 -26.29 32.65 11.15
C PRO A 394 -27.25 31.49 11.45
N LEU A 395 -28.56 31.74 11.49
CA LEU A 395 -29.57 30.70 11.71
C LEU A 395 -29.51 29.62 10.60
N ALA A 396 -29.40 30.03 9.34
CA ALA A 396 -29.22 29.13 8.21
C ALA A 396 -27.94 28.29 8.33
N PHE A 397 -26.87 28.88 8.87
CA PHE A 397 -25.64 28.18 9.15
C PHE A 397 -25.83 27.12 10.25
N SER A 398 -26.58 27.40 11.33
CA SER A 398 -26.95 26.39 12.35
C SER A 398 -27.73 25.21 11.76
N ILE A 399 -28.68 25.49 10.87
CA ILE A 399 -29.45 24.44 10.17
C ILE A 399 -28.50 23.61 9.31
N PHE A 400 -27.61 24.27 8.56
CA PHE A 400 -26.58 23.60 7.76
C PHE A 400 -25.69 22.70 8.63
N LEU A 401 -25.18 23.19 9.76
CA LEU A 401 -24.36 22.41 10.70
C LEU A 401 -25.11 21.20 11.26
N SER A 402 -26.37 21.37 11.66
CA SER A 402 -27.22 20.28 12.14
C SER A 402 -27.40 19.19 11.09
N LEU A 403 -27.59 19.58 9.83
CA LEU A 403 -27.66 18.64 8.71
C LEU A 403 -26.33 17.91 8.50
N GLN A 404 -25.18 18.57 8.66
CA GLN A 404 -23.87 17.90 8.58
C GLN A 404 -23.70 16.84 9.65
N PHE A 405 -24.11 17.14 10.88
CA PHE A 405 -24.08 16.16 11.97
C PHE A 405 -24.92 14.92 11.63
N LEU A 406 -26.13 15.11 11.09
CA LEU A 406 -27.00 14.01 10.66
C LEU A 406 -26.37 13.16 9.54
N ILE A 407 -25.69 13.78 8.57
CA ILE A 407 -24.98 13.08 7.49
C ILE A 407 -23.88 12.18 8.08
N ILE A 408 -23.06 12.71 8.99
CA ILE A 408 -21.99 11.95 9.64
C ILE A 408 -22.57 10.81 10.48
N ALA A 409 -23.61 11.07 11.28
CA ALA A 409 -24.26 10.07 12.12
C ALA A 409 -24.84 8.91 11.28
N ARG A 410 -25.50 9.21 10.16
CA ARG A 410 -26.01 8.18 9.24
C ARG A 410 -24.90 7.35 8.61
N ARG A 411 -23.81 7.99 8.18
CA ARG A 411 -22.63 7.29 7.63
C ARG A 411 -21.99 6.37 8.67
N PHE A 412 -21.90 6.82 9.92
CA PHE A 412 -21.41 6.01 11.02
C PHE A 412 -22.31 4.80 11.28
N SER A 413 -23.62 5.02 11.41
CA SER A 413 -24.61 3.96 11.63
C SER A 413 -24.60 2.90 10.51
N ARG A 414 -24.57 3.31 9.24
CA ARG A 414 -24.48 2.36 8.10
C ARG A 414 -23.18 1.57 8.11
N ALA A 415 -22.05 2.23 8.39
CA ALA A 415 -20.76 1.55 8.46
C ALA A 415 -20.72 0.54 9.62
N PHE A 416 -21.35 0.88 10.75
CA PHE A 416 -21.45 -0.01 11.90
C PHE A 416 -22.29 -1.26 11.58
N LEU A 417 -23.48 -1.09 11.01
CA LEU A 417 -24.33 -2.22 10.59
C LEU A 417 -23.64 -3.12 9.55
N PHE A 418 -22.87 -2.54 8.62
CA PHE A 418 -22.10 -3.32 7.64
C PHE A 418 -20.99 -4.15 8.32
N VAL A 419 -20.33 -3.62 9.35
CA VAL A 419 -19.32 -4.37 10.11
C VAL A 419 -19.96 -5.51 10.89
N GLU A 420 -21.12 -5.28 11.49
CA GLU A 420 -21.87 -6.31 12.23
C GLU A 420 -22.31 -7.46 11.32
N ASP A 421 -22.90 -7.15 10.16
CA ASP A 421 -23.29 -8.13 9.14
C ASP A 421 -22.06 -8.90 8.60
N LEU A 422 -20.96 -8.21 8.35
CA LEU A 422 -19.72 -8.85 7.90
C LEU A 422 -19.14 -9.78 8.98
N SER A 423 -19.19 -9.39 10.26
CA SER A 423 -18.70 -10.20 11.37
C SER A 423 -19.51 -11.49 11.49
N ALA A 424 -20.85 -11.39 11.48
CA ALA A 424 -21.74 -12.54 11.53
C ALA A 424 -21.52 -13.50 10.35
N ASN A 425 -21.36 -12.96 9.14
CA ASN A 425 -21.06 -13.77 7.95
C ASN A 425 -19.66 -14.42 8.02
N LEU A 426 -18.67 -13.75 8.60
CA LEU A 426 -17.33 -14.31 8.80
C LEU A 426 -17.35 -15.47 9.79
N GLU A 427 -18.03 -15.31 10.92
CA GLU A 427 -18.14 -16.35 11.95
C GLU A 427 -18.76 -17.62 11.38
N LYS A 428 -19.88 -17.49 10.65
CA LYS A 428 -20.50 -18.62 9.95
C LYS A 428 -19.54 -19.31 8.99
N LYS A 429 -18.75 -18.54 8.24
CA LYS A 429 -17.78 -19.10 7.28
C LYS A 429 -16.59 -19.78 7.95
N VAL A 430 -16.16 -19.29 9.11
CA VAL A 430 -15.12 -19.93 9.93
C VAL A 430 -15.63 -21.27 10.46
N GLU A 431 -16.87 -21.33 10.94
CA GLU A 431 -17.50 -22.57 11.40
C GLU A 431 -17.60 -23.62 10.28
N GLU A 432 -18.15 -23.24 9.12
CA GLU A 432 -18.25 -24.12 7.94
C GLU A 432 -16.87 -24.67 7.52
N ARG A 433 -15.84 -23.82 7.49
CA ARG A 433 -14.48 -24.24 7.13
C ARG A 433 -13.83 -25.13 8.19
N THR A 434 -14.15 -24.91 9.45
CA THR A 434 -13.63 -25.75 10.55
C THR A 434 -14.17 -27.17 10.43
N ILE A 435 -15.47 -27.32 10.13
CA ILE A 435 -16.10 -28.64 9.89
C ILE A 435 -15.50 -29.32 8.65
N GLU A 436 -15.26 -28.60 7.55
CA GLU A 436 -14.64 -29.17 6.35
C GLU A 436 -13.22 -29.69 6.62
N VAL A 437 -12.42 -28.94 7.37
CA VAL A 437 -11.03 -29.29 7.70
C VAL A 437 -10.97 -30.52 8.60
N THR A 438 -11.81 -30.61 9.64
CA THR A 438 -11.83 -31.77 10.53
C THR A 438 -12.21 -33.04 9.78
N GLN A 439 -13.18 -32.97 8.86
CA GLN A 439 -13.57 -34.12 8.06
C GLN A 439 -12.47 -34.58 7.10
N LYS A 440 -11.75 -33.65 6.46
CA LYS A 440 -10.60 -33.98 5.61
C LYS A 440 -9.44 -34.59 6.40
N ASN A 441 -9.20 -34.13 7.62
CA ASN A 441 -8.15 -34.70 8.47
C ASN A 441 -8.43 -36.17 8.80
N ILE A 442 -9.68 -36.51 9.14
CA ILE A 442 -10.09 -37.90 9.39
C ILE A 442 -9.90 -38.77 8.12
N GLU A 443 -10.19 -38.23 6.93
CA GLU A 443 -9.95 -38.96 5.67
C GLU A 443 -8.46 -39.19 5.40
N ILE A 444 -7.62 -38.19 5.66
CA ILE A 444 -6.17 -38.26 5.50
C ILE A 444 -5.57 -39.30 6.45
N GLU A 445 -6.00 -39.33 7.71
CA GLU A 445 -5.54 -40.33 8.68
C GLU A 445 -5.82 -41.76 8.20
N LYS A 446 -7.05 -42.03 7.73
CA LYS A 446 -7.40 -43.35 7.17
C LYS A 446 -6.54 -43.73 5.96
N LYS A 447 -6.28 -42.79 5.05
CA LYS A 447 -5.41 -43.02 3.89
C LYS A 447 -3.96 -43.30 4.30
N ASN A 448 -3.46 -42.59 5.30
CA ASN A 448 -2.12 -42.82 5.84
C ASN A 448 -1.98 -44.21 6.46
N GLU A 449 -2.97 -44.66 7.25
CA GLU A 449 -2.98 -46.01 7.82
C GLU A 449 -2.97 -47.08 6.72
N GLN A 450 -3.79 -46.92 5.69
CA GLN A 450 -3.82 -47.85 4.54
C GLN A 450 -2.48 -47.87 3.80
N LEU A 451 -1.86 -46.71 3.58
CA LEU A 451 -0.57 -46.59 2.90
C LEU A 451 0.55 -47.24 3.72
N GLN A 452 0.56 -47.07 5.03
CA GLN A 452 1.53 -47.74 5.91
C GLN A 452 1.39 -49.26 5.85
N LEU A 453 0.16 -49.78 5.85
CA LEU A 453 -0.10 -51.20 5.72
C LEU A 453 0.37 -51.74 4.36
N GLN A 454 0.10 -51.02 3.27
CA GLN A 454 0.56 -51.39 1.92
C GLN A 454 2.09 -51.40 1.83
N ASN A 455 2.77 -50.37 2.35
CA ASN A 455 4.23 -50.31 2.38
C ASN A 455 4.84 -51.47 3.18
N LYS A 456 4.22 -51.84 4.31
CA LYS A 456 4.64 -53.00 5.10
C LYS A 456 4.55 -54.29 4.28
N ASN A 457 3.39 -54.56 3.66
CA ASN A 457 3.18 -55.77 2.85
C ASN A 457 4.14 -55.87 1.66
N ILE A 458 4.41 -54.75 0.98
CA ILE A 458 5.39 -54.68 -0.11
C ILE A 458 6.79 -54.98 0.42
N THR A 459 7.19 -54.36 1.53
CA THR A 459 8.50 -54.58 2.15
C THR A 459 8.69 -56.05 2.54
N ASP A 460 7.69 -56.67 3.18
CA ASP A 460 7.72 -58.08 3.58
C ASP A 460 7.87 -59.00 2.36
N SER A 461 7.20 -58.68 1.25
CA SER A 461 7.31 -59.42 -0.02
C SER A 461 8.71 -59.33 -0.65
N ILE A 462 9.33 -58.15 -0.63
CA ILE A 462 10.69 -57.97 -1.15
C ILE A 462 11.72 -58.62 -0.23
N GLN A 463 11.52 -58.61 1.09
CA GLN A 463 12.37 -59.36 2.03
C GLN A 463 12.31 -60.87 1.77
N TYR A 464 11.14 -61.39 1.41
CA TYR A 464 11.00 -62.78 1.00
C TYR A 464 11.79 -63.07 -0.28
N ALA A 465 11.69 -62.19 -1.30
CA ALA A 465 12.47 -62.31 -2.53
C ALA A 465 13.99 -62.34 -2.27
N LYS A 466 14.49 -61.57 -1.30
CA LYS A 466 15.91 -61.62 -0.89
C LYS A 466 16.34 -62.97 -0.35
N ARG A 467 15.47 -63.65 0.39
CA ARG A 467 15.76 -65.01 0.90
C ARG A 467 15.92 -65.99 -0.26
N ILE A 468 15.05 -65.89 -1.27
CA ILE A 468 15.14 -66.70 -2.50
C ILE A 468 16.44 -66.40 -3.26
N GLN A 469 16.73 -65.12 -3.52
CA GLN A 469 17.95 -64.72 -4.24
C GLN A 469 19.22 -65.22 -3.55
N LYS A 470 19.30 -65.09 -2.22
CA LYS A 470 20.44 -65.59 -1.43
C LYS A 470 20.58 -67.11 -1.50
N ALA A 471 19.47 -67.86 -1.52
CA ALA A 471 19.50 -69.31 -1.62
C ALA A 471 20.03 -69.77 -2.99
N ILE A 472 19.68 -69.06 -4.06
CA ILE A 472 20.07 -69.37 -5.44
C ILE A 472 21.54 -69.06 -5.73
N LEU A 473 22.05 -67.92 -5.24
CA LEU A 473 23.46 -67.53 -5.42
C LEU A 473 24.46 -68.32 -4.56
N GLY A 474 23.97 -69.09 -3.58
CA GLY A 474 24.81 -69.84 -2.64
C GLY A 474 25.63 -68.96 -1.70
N SER A 475 26.48 -69.58 -0.87
CA SER A 475 27.33 -68.85 0.08
C SER A 475 28.57 -68.28 -0.61
N GLN A 476 28.84 -66.98 -0.41
CA GLN A 476 30.10 -66.34 -0.83
C GLN A 476 31.32 -67.10 -0.31
N GLN A 477 31.21 -67.63 0.92
CA GLN A 477 32.24 -68.39 1.59
C GLN A 477 32.68 -69.64 0.80
N ARG A 478 31.76 -70.29 0.08
CA ARG A 478 32.08 -71.46 -0.75
C ARG A 478 33.02 -71.12 -1.90
N ILE A 479 32.93 -69.90 -2.45
CA ILE A 479 33.84 -69.44 -3.51
C ILE A 479 35.16 -69.00 -2.89
N GLU A 480 35.12 -68.24 -1.80
CA GLU A 480 36.32 -67.78 -1.08
C GLU A 480 37.19 -68.97 -0.59
N GLU A 481 36.60 -70.11 -0.23
CA GLU A 481 37.30 -71.35 0.19
C GLU A 481 37.94 -72.13 -0.97
N LYS A 482 37.52 -71.90 -2.22
CA LYS A 482 37.99 -72.64 -3.41
C LYS A 482 39.20 -72.01 -4.10
N PHE A 483 39.52 -70.78 -3.70
CA PHE A 483 40.73 -70.07 -4.09
C PHE A 483 41.68 -69.96 -2.89
N LYS A 484 42.98 -69.84 -3.15
CA LYS A 484 43.98 -69.68 -2.06
C LYS A 484 43.77 -68.37 -1.30
N ASP A 485 43.42 -67.29 -2.00
CA ASP A 485 43.11 -65.99 -1.44
C ASP A 485 42.15 -65.24 -2.39
N ALA A 486 40.90 -65.03 -1.96
CA ALA A 486 39.87 -64.33 -2.73
C ALA A 486 38.86 -63.60 -1.83
N PHE A 487 38.15 -62.62 -2.38
CA PHE A 487 37.02 -61.97 -1.72
C PHE A 487 35.89 -61.66 -2.69
N ILE A 488 34.67 -61.62 -2.15
CA ILE A 488 33.48 -61.08 -2.84
C ILE A 488 32.85 -59.98 -1.98
N PHE A 489 32.79 -58.76 -2.52
CA PHE A 489 32.09 -57.62 -1.96
C PHE A 489 30.84 -57.34 -2.78
N LEU A 490 29.69 -57.84 -2.32
CA LEU A 490 28.38 -57.59 -2.91
C LEU A 490 27.53 -56.76 -1.94
N LYS A 491 27.07 -55.59 -2.36
CA LYS A 491 26.23 -54.68 -1.59
C LYS A 491 25.06 -54.22 -2.46
N ALA A 492 23.88 -54.79 -2.21
CA ALA A 492 22.64 -54.37 -2.85
C ALA A 492 22.30 -52.92 -2.48
N ARG A 493 21.78 -52.13 -3.42
CA ARG A 493 21.24 -50.79 -3.19
C ARG A 493 19.94 -50.83 -2.39
N ASP A 494 19.04 -51.70 -2.81
CA ASP A 494 17.75 -51.92 -2.16
C ASP A 494 17.85 -53.17 -1.26
N ILE A 495 16.75 -53.91 -1.12
CA ILE A 495 16.71 -55.16 -0.35
C ILE A 495 17.35 -56.32 -1.12
N VAL A 496 17.24 -56.32 -2.45
CA VAL A 496 17.75 -57.32 -3.42
C VAL A 496 18.60 -56.63 -4.48
N SER A 497 19.53 -57.39 -5.08
CA SER A 497 20.55 -56.88 -6.03
C SER A 497 20.25 -57.32 -7.46
N GLY A 498 20.53 -56.51 -8.47
CA GLY A 498 20.71 -56.96 -9.86
C GLY A 498 22.08 -57.60 -10.08
N ASP A 499 23.10 -57.11 -9.37
CA ASP A 499 24.44 -57.67 -9.43
C ASP A 499 24.53 -59.05 -8.79
N PHE A 500 25.26 -59.96 -9.45
CA PHE A 500 25.52 -61.28 -8.92
C PHE A 500 26.84 -61.89 -9.37
N TYR A 501 27.26 -62.91 -8.64
CA TYR A 501 28.46 -63.69 -8.93
C TYR A 501 28.08 -65.15 -9.16
N TRP A 502 28.90 -65.89 -9.89
CA TRP A 502 28.71 -67.31 -10.14
C TRP A 502 30.06 -68.03 -10.23
N TYR A 503 30.11 -69.30 -9.81
CA TYR A 503 31.31 -70.12 -9.78
C TYR A 503 31.00 -71.58 -10.10
N SER A 504 31.89 -72.21 -10.87
CA SER A 504 31.92 -73.67 -11.04
C SER A 504 33.34 -74.18 -11.29
N GLU A 505 33.54 -75.47 -11.04
CA GLU A 505 34.78 -76.21 -11.29
C GLU A 505 34.47 -77.38 -12.22
N ALA A 506 35.35 -77.63 -13.20
CA ALA A 506 35.20 -78.73 -14.13
C ALA A 506 36.55 -79.38 -14.40
N THR A 507 36.56 -80.71 -14.54
CA THR A 507 37.73 -81.48 -14.99
C THR A 507 37.47 -81.94 -16.41
N CYS A 508 38.25 -81.43 -17.37
CA CYS A 508 38.01 -81.66 -18.80
C CYS A 508 39.32 -81.72 -19.60
N ASN A 509 39.29 -82.33 -20.79
CA ASN A 509 40.42 -82.34 -21.71
C ASN A 509 40.53 -81.00 -22.46
N GLN A 510 41.69 -80.65 -23.04
CA GLN A 510 41.87 -79.37 -23.77
C GLN A 510 40.92 -79.13 -24.97
N GLU A 511 40.08 -80.10 -25.34
CA GLU A 511 39.13 -79.96 -26.45
C GLU A 511 38.08 -78.87 -26.22
N TRP A 512 37.81 -78.50 -24.96
CA TRP A 512 36.90 -77.40 -24.65
C TRP A 512 37.32 -76.06 -25.27
N LEU A 513 38.60 -75.86 -25.57
CA LEU A 513 39.13 -74.68 -26.27
C LEU A 513 38.69 -74.61 -27.74
N PHE A 514 38.46 -75.77 -28.36
CA PHE A 514 38.03 -75.92 -29.75
C PHE A 514 36.53 -76.15 -29.89
N ASN A 515 35.79 -76.24 -28.78
CA ASN A 515 34.34 -76.37 -28.78
C ASN A 515 33.70 -75.03 -29.19
N ASP A 516 33.03 -75.03 -30.34
CA ASP A 516 32.28 -73.87 -30.86
C ASP A 516 30.80 -73.84 -30.42
N GLY A 517 30.40 -74.75 -29.51
CA GLY A 517 29.07 -74.78 -28.89
C GLY A 517 27.93 -75.26 -29.80
N ILE A 518 28.25 -75.82 -30.98
CA ILE A 518 27.28 -76.29 -31.99
C ILE A 518 27.52 -77.78 -32.35
N SER A 519 28.77 -78.25 -32.31
CA SER A 519 29.15 -79.62 -32.62
C SER A 519 29.18 -80.46 -31.35
N SER A 520 28.26 -81.43 -31.25
CA SER A 520 28.33 -82.51 -30.25
C SER A 520 29.70 -83.18 -30.31
N ALA A 521 30.34 -83.33 -29.16
CA ALA A 521 31.62 -84.02 -29.00
C ALA A 521 31.67 -85.27 -29.89
N THR A 522 32.54 -85.26 -30.90
CA THR A 522 32.89 -86.48 -31.60
C THR A 522 33.62 -87.36 -30.59
N ASN A 523 33.06 -88.54 -30.30
CA ASN A 523 33.65 -89.61 -29.49
C ASN A 523 34.93 -90.16 -30.14
N GLY A 524 35.98 -89.36 -30.22
CA GLY A 524 37.33 -89.76 -30.60
C GLY A 524 38.19 -89.71 -29.35
N GLY A 525 38.66 -90.85 -28.87
CA GLY A 525 39.53 -90.94 -27.71
C GLY A 525 40.81 -90.13 -27.92
N SER A 526 40.85 -88.91 -27.37
CA SER A 526 42.05 -88.10 -27.29
C SER A 526 42.80 -88.45 -26.00
N HIS A 527 44.07 -88.82 -26.13
CA HIS A 527 45.01 -88.99 -25.01
C HIS A 527 45.45 -87.65 -24.41
N LEU A 528 44.61 -86.61 -24.49
CA LEU A 528 44.92 -85.29 -23.95
C LEU A 528 44.77 -85.33 -22.42
N PRO A 529 45.68 -84.69 -21.68
CA PRO A 529 45.61 -84.65 -20.22
C PRO A 529 44.32 -83.95 -19.76
N MET A 530 43.72 -84.51 -18.71
CA MET A 530 42.62 -83.88 -17.98
C MET A 530 43.14 -82.64 -17.23
N LEU A 531 42.35 -81.58 -17.23
CA LEU A 531 42.66 -80.31 -16.61
C LEU A 531 41.55 -79.88 -15.67
N ASP A 532 41.95 -79.44 -14.49
CA ASP A 532 41.05 -78.78 -13.56
C ASP A 532 40.99 -77.30 -13.92
N ILE A 533 39.79 -76.86 -14.29
CA ILE A 533 39.50 -75.47 -14.61
C ILE A 533 38.50 -74.89 -13.62
N LYS A 534 38.68 -73.61 -13.30
CA LYS A 534 37.77 -72.83 -12.45
C LYS A 534 37.15 -71.73 -13.27
N ILE A 535 35.82 -71.65 -13.26
CA ILE A 535 35.06 -70.67 -14.01
C ILE A 535 34.42 -69.71 -13.02
N VAL A 536 34.63 -68.41 -13.23
CA VAL A 536 34.11 -67.36 -12.37
C VAL A 536 33.41 -66.30 -13.19
N VAL A 537 32.28 -65.83 -12.70
CA VAL A 537 31.48 -64.79 -13.33
C VAL A 537 31.16 -63.69 -12.33
N ALA A 538 31.28 -62.45 -12.79
CA ALA A 538 30.70 -61.28 -12.14
C ALA A 538 29.79 -60.59 -13.15
N ALA A 539 28.55 -60.38 -12.78
CA ALA A 539 27.50 -59.88 -13.65
C ALA A 539 26.73 -58.74 -12.98
N ASP A 540 26.35 -57.79 -13.81
CA ASP A 540 25.62 -56.57 -13.51
C ASP A 540 24.39 -56.56 -14.41
N CYS A 541 23.21 -56.72 -13.81
CA CYS A 541 21.96 -56.79 -14.57
C CYS A 541 21.38 -55.40 -14.76
N THR A 542 20.72 -55.17 -15.89
CA THR A 542 19.99 -53.92 -16.10
C THR A 542 18.88 -53.76 -15.06
N GLY A 543 18.92 -52.65 -14.35
CA GLY A 543 17.97 -52.34 -13.29
C GLY A 543 18.37 -52.95 -11.94
N HIS A 544 17.84 -52.37 -10.87
CA HIS A 544 18.11 -52.75 -9.49
C HIS A 544 16.81 -53.20 -8.81
N GLY A 545 16.88 -53.67 -7.57
CA GLY A 545 15.70 -54.07 -6.83
C GLY A 545 15.03 -55.30 -7.46
N VAL A 546 13.69 -55.36 -7.45
CA VAL A 546 12.94 -56.57 -7.83
C VAL A 546 13.20 -57.02 -9.29
N PRO A 547 13.16 -56.14 -10.32
CA PRO A 547 13.45 -56.56 -11.70
C PRO A 547 14.88 -57.10 -11.88
N GLY A 548 15.88 -56.41 -11.31
CA GLY A 548 17.27 -56.87 -11.32
C GLY A 548 17.42 -58.25 -10.65
N ALA A 549 16.72 -58.48 -9.55
CA ALA A 549 16.77 -59.78 -8.86
C ALA A 549 16.20 -60.95 -9.67
N PHE A 550 15.19 -60.72 -10.52
CA PHE A 550 14.72 -61.74 -11.46
C PHE A 550 15.76 -62.06 -12.54
N MET A 551 16.45 -61.02 -13.05
CA MET A 551 17.55 -61.20 -14.00
C MET A 551 18.72 -61.97 -13.39
N THR A 552 19.06 -61.71 -12.12
CA THR A 552 20.03 -62.49 -11.36
C THR A 552 19.68 -63.98 -11.31
N ILE A 553 18.42 -64.31 -10.96
CA ILE A 553 17.97 -65.71 -10.84
C ILE A 553 18.05 -66.42 -12.20
N MET A 554 17.56 -65.76 -13.25
CA MET A 554 17.62 -66.28 -14.61
C MET A 554 19.07 -66.47 -15.08
N GLY A 555 19.92 -65.47 -14.87
CA GLY A 555 21.33 -65.53 -15.24
C GLY A 555 22.06 -66.68 -14.55
N ASN A 556 21.83 -66.88 -13.25
CA ASN A 556 22.41 -67.97 -12.47
C ASN A 556 21.97 -69.36 -12.98
N ASP A 557 20.68 -69.53 -13.27
CA ASP A 557 20.13 -70.80 -13.78
C ASP A 557 20.66 -71.13 -15.18
N LEU A 558 20.66 -70.15 -16.09
CA LEU A 558 21.19 -70.33 -17.44
C LEU A 558 22.70 -70.60 -17.44
N LEU A 559 23.47 -70.01 -16.51
CA LEU A 559 24.89 -70.33 -16.35
C LEU A 559 25.10 -71.77 -15.87
N ASN A 560 24.29 -72.26 -14.92
CA ASN A 560 24.35 -73.66 -14.51
C ASN A 560 24.06 -74.59 -15.70
N GLU A 561 23.02 -74.31 -16.49
CA GLU A 561 22.69 -75.11 -17.66
C GLU A 561 23.84 -75.11 -18.70
N ILE A 562 24.36 -73.93 -19.05
CA ILE A 562 25.41 -73.78 -20.07
C ILE A 562 26.72 -74.46 -19.62
N VAL A 563 27.15 -74.22 -18.39
CA VAL A 563 28.49 -74.63 -17.95
C VAL A 563 28.50 -76.03 -17.37
N ASN A 564 27.50 -76.40 -16.56
CA ASN A 564 27.49 -77.68 -15.86
C ASN A 564 26.76 -78.76 -16.66
N ASP A 565 25.61 -78.44 -17.27
CA ASP A 565 24.80 -79.46 -17.97
C ASP A 565 25.26 -79.64 -19.43
N GLN A 566 25.59 -78.54 -20.12
CA GLN A 566 26.07 -78.56 -21.51
C GLN A 566 27.60 -78.63 -21.62
N CYS A 567 28.33 -78.59 -20.50
CA CYS A 567 29.79 -78.67 -20.43
C CYS A 567 30.51 -77.63 -21.31
N VAL A 568 30.00 -76.40 -21.38
CA VAL A 568 30.62 -75.31 -22.15
C VAL A 568 31.49 -74.48 -21.23
N HIS A 569 32.81 -74.53 -21.45
CA HIS A 569 33.80 -73.92 -20.55
C HIS A 569 34.55 -72.72 -21.15
N LYS A 570 34.37 -72.46 -22.45
CA LYS A 570 35.03 -71.36 -23.17
C LYS A 570 34.29 -70.03 -22.95
N PRO A 571 34.91 -69.00 -22.31
CA PRO A 571 34.22 -67.76 -21.91
C PRO A 571 33.44 -67.07 -23.03
N SER A 572 34.01 -66.98 -24.23
CA SER A 572 33.36 -66.34 -25.38
C SER A 572 32.10 -67.09 -25.85
N ILE A 573 32.09 -68.42 -25.72
CA ILE A 573 30.95 -69.26 -26.11
C ILE A 573 29.90 -69.26 -25.00
N ILE A 574 30.31 -69.27 -23.73
CA ILE A 574 29.40 -69.09 -22.58
C ILE A 574 28.58 -67.80 -22.76
N LEU A 575 29.24 -66.66 -23.01
CA LEU A 575 28.55 -65.39 -23.25
C LEU A 575 27.64 -65.42 -24.49
N LYS A 576 28.05 -66.10 -25.56
CA LYS A 576 27.25 -66.22 -26.80
C LYS A 576 25.99 -67.06 -26.59
N GLN A 577 26.09 -68.18 -25.88
CA GLN A 577 24.95 -69.03 -25.56
C GLN A 577 24.02 -68.36 -24.56
N LEU A 578 24.58 -67.69 -23.55
CA LEU A 578 23.82 -66.93 -22.57
C LEU A 578 23.03 -65.80 -23.25
N ASP A 579 23.67 -65.02 -24.14
CA ASP A 579 23.00 -63.97 -24.92
C ASP A 579 21.82 -64.52 -25.74
N LYS A 580 22.02 -65.66 -26.41
CA LYS A 580 20.95 -66.32 -27.18
C LYS A 580 19.80 -66.77 -26.27
N LYS A 581 20.10 -67.39 -25.13
CA LYS A 581 19.11 -67.92 -24.18
C LYS A 581 18.33 -66.80 -23.50
N VAL A 582 19.01 -65.77 -23.00
CA VAL A 582 18.38 -64.60 -22.38
C VAL A 582 17.44 -63.91 -23.37
N ARG A 583 17.89 -63.68 -24.62
CA ARG A 583 17.01 -63.14 -25.67
C ARG A 583 15.83 -64.05 -25.98
N ALA A 584 16.05 -65.36 -26.06
CA ALA A 584 14.97 -66.30 -26.31
C ALA A 584 13.93 -66.29 -25.18
N THR A 585 14.35 -66.16 -23.92
CA THR A 585 13.44 -66.13 -22.77
C THR A 585 12.68 -64.80 -22.66
N LEU A 586 13.34 -63.66 -22.89
CA LEU A 586 12.75 -62.33 -22.67
C LEU A 586 12.03 -61.75 -23.91
N GLN A 587 12.41 -62.13 -25.13
CA GLN A 587 11.95 -61.46 -26.36
C GLN A 587 10.90 -62.25 -27.15
N THR A 588 10.49 -63.44 -26.71
CA THR A 588 9.60 -64.32 -27.50
C THR A 588 8.11 -64.11 -27.29
N GLN A 589 7.65 -63.27 -26.34
CA GLN A 589 6.21 -63.23 -25.97
C GLN A 589 5.56 -61.85 -25.72
N SER A 590 6.23 -60.71 -25.88
CA SER A 590 5.64 -59.38 -25.62
C SER A 590 5.58 -58.47 -26.85
N GLU A 591 4.46 -57.72 -27.01
CA GLU A 591 4.33 -56.63 -28.00
C GLU A 591 5.25 -55.44 -27.66
N GLU A 592 5.63 -55.29 -26.39
CA GLU A 592 6.62 -54.34 -25.90
C GLU A 592 7.99 -55.02 -25.75
N LYS A 593 8.99 -54.57 -26.52
CA LYS A 593 10.38 -55.03 -26.37
C LYS A 593 10.99 -54.41 -25.12
N THR A 594 11.25 -55.20 -24.09
CA THR A 594 12.08 -54.76 -22.96
C THR A 594 13.56 -54.93 -23.32
N ASP A 595 14.39 -53.94 -23.00
CA ASP A 595 15.85 -54.00 -23.20
C ASP A 595 16.55 -54.42 -21.90
N ASP A 596 16.03 -55.47 -21.28
CA ASP A 596 16.64 -56.06 -20.10
C ASP A 596 17.82 -56.95 -20.54
N GLY A 597 18.99 -56.68 -19.97
CA GLY A 597 20.25 -57.32 -20.33
C GLY A 597 21.20 -57.43 -19.14
N MET A 598 22.42 -57.88 -19.40
CA MET A 598 23.45 -58.02 -18.37
C MET A 598 24.81 -57.65 -18.93
N ASP A 599 25.56 -56.86 -18.17
CA ASP A 599 26.98 -56.61 -18.37
C ASP A 599 27.74 -57.64 -17.53
N MET A 600 28.57 -58.46 -18.17
CA MET A 600 29.09 -59.67 -17.54
C MET A 600 30.56 -59.87 -17.87
N THR A 601 31.31 -60.36 -16.90
CA THR A 601 32.69 -60.82 -17.09
C THR A 601 32.78 -62.29 -16.76
N VAL A 602 33.37 -63.07 -17.66
CA VAL A 602 33.57 -64.51 -17.51
C VAL A 602 35.07 -64.79 -17.62
N ILE A 603 35.62 -65.45 -16.61
CA ILE A 603 36.99 -65.96 -16.63
C ILE A 603 37.00 -67.48 -16.44
N THR A 604 37.90 -68.15 -17.16
CA THR A 604 38.25 -69.55 -16.93
C THR A 604 39.73 -69.59 -16.59
N ILE A 605 40.06 -70.14 -15.43
CA ILE A 605 41.43 -70.26 -14.93
C ILE A 605 41.86 -71.72 -15.10
N ASP A 606 42.93 -71.94 -15.86
CA ASP A 606 43.65 -73.20 -15.97
C ASP A 606 44.90 -73.11 -15.07
N GLU A 607 44.79 -73.71 -13.87
CA GLU A 607 45.89 -73.72 -12.89
C GLU A 607 47.05 -74.62 -13.33
N THR A 608 46.78 -75.62 -14.19
CA THR A 608 47.78 -76.60 -14.64
C THR A 608 48.74 -76.00 -15.65
N HIS A 609 48.22 -75.20 -16.59
CA HIS A 609 49.02 -74.53 -17.63
C HIS A 609 49.32 -73.06 -17.34
N GLN A 610 48.89 -72.55 -16.17
CA GLN A 610 49.03 -71.15 -15.79
C GLN A 610 48.46 -70.21 -16.87
N LYS A 611 47.20 -70.44 -17.26
CA LYS A 611 46.50 -69.63 -18.27
C LYS A 611 45.17 -69.10 -17.76
N LEU A 612 44.90 -67.84 -18.07
CA LEU A 612 43.64 -67.17 -17.85
C LEU A 612 42.97 -66.91 -19.20
N TYR A 613 41.74 -67.38 -19.33
CA TYR A 613 40.87 -67.12 -20.47
C TYR A 613 39.80 -66.13 -20.04
N PHE A 614 39.66 -65.02 -20.75
CA PHE A 614 38.73 -63.95 -20.42
C PHE A 614 37.85 -63.60 -21.61
N ALA A 615 36.55 -63.44 -21.37
CA ALA A 615 35.64 -62.73 -22.25
C ALA A 615 34.70 -61.84 -21.41
N GLY A 616 34.38 -60.67 -21.92
CA GLY A 616 33.49 -59.73 -21.25
C GLY A 616 32.43 -59.18 -22.19
N ALA A 617 31.24 -58.94 -21.66
CA ALA A 617 30.13 -58.23 -22.27
C ALA A 617 29.99 -56.88 -21.57
N LYS A 618 30.41 -55.80 -22.24
CA LYS A 618 30.56 -54.41 -21.76
C LYS A 618 31.46 -54.17 -20.53
N ASN A 619 31.69 -55.18 -19.69
CA ASN A 619 32.56 -55.09 -18.53
C ASN A 619 34.01 -55.55 -18.84
N SER A 620 34.96 -54.92 -18.15
CA SER A 620 36.41 -55.18 -18.27
C SER A 620 36.94 -55.74 -16.97
N ILE A 621 38.00 -56.56 -17.02
CA ILE A 621 38.72 -56.98 -15.81
C ILE A 621 40.04 -56.19 -15.65
N LEU A 622 40.53 -56.12 -14.42
CA LEU A 622 41.84 -55.56 -14.11
C LEU A 622 42.74 -56.68 -13.59
N LEU A 623 43.90 -56.83 -14.21
CA LEU A 623 44.97 -57.71 -13.74
C LEU A 623 46.09 -56.83 -13.18
N VAL A 624 46.50 -57.08 -11.93
CA VAL A 624 47.60 -56.37 -11.27
C VAL A 624 48.76 -57.32 -11.09
N ARG A 625 49.94 -56.95 -11.62
CA ARG A 625 51.17 -57.73 -11.54
C ARG A 625 52.33 -56.81 -11.18
N ARG A 626 53.00 -57.08 -10.05
CA ARG A 626 54.18 -56.33 -9.59
C ARG A 626 54.01 -54.80 -9.58
N GLY A 627 52.80 -54.31 -9.31
CA GLY A 627 52.46 -52.88 -9.30
C GLY A 627 52.00 -52.29 -10.65
N ASP A 628 52.04 -53.07 -11.74
CA ASP A 628 51.49 -52.68 -13.04
C ASP A 628 50.03 -53.13 -13.18
N VAL A 629 49.20 -52.30 -13.82
CA VAL A 629 47.76 -52.56 -14.05
C VAL A 629 47.50 -52.83 -15.53
N PHE A 630 47.10 -54.05 -15.85
CA PHE A 630 46.66 -54.47 -17.18
C PHE A 630 45.14 -54.49 -17.23
N ARG A 631 44.55 -53.64 -18.08
CA ARG A 631 43.11 -53.62 -18.31
C ARG A 631 42.74 -54.46 -19.52
N LEU A 632 41.94 -55.50 -19.30
CA LEU A 632 41.44 -56.38 -20.35
C LEU A 632 40.03 -55.93 -20.70
N LYS A 633 39.87 -55.32 -21.87
CA LYS A 633 38.58 -54.78 -22.32
C LYS A 633 37.69 -55.91 -22.82
N GLY A 634 36.46 -55.98 -22.29
CA GLY A 634 35.41 -56.80 -22.88
C GLY A 634 34.89 -56.22 -24.19
N SER A 635 34.06 -57.01 -24.87
CA SER A 635 33.32 -56.58 -26.05
C SER A 635 32.31 -55.49 -25.71
N ILE A 636 31.96 -54.64 -26.68
CA ILE A 636 31.02 -53.52 -26.48
C ILE A 636 29.55 -53.95 -26.37
N TYR A 637 29.27 -55.24 -26.56
CA TYR A 637 27.92 -55.79 -26.57
C TYR A 637 27.55 -56.29 -25.18
N PRO A 638 26.38 -55.91 -24.65
CA PRO A 638 25.82 -56.54 -23.45
C PRO A 638 25.18 -57.89 -23.79
N VAL A 639 24.99 -58.74 -22.80
CA VAL A 639 24.20 -59.96 -22.92
C VAL A 639 22.72 -59.58 -22.95
N GLY A 640 21.93 -60.17 -23.86
CA GLY A 640 20.46 -60.09 -23.81
C GLY A 640 19.81 -58.89 -24.51
N SER A 641 20.56 -57.79 -24.76
CA SER A 641 19.95 -56.57 -25.36
C SER A 641 19.28 -56.84 -26.70
N ALA A 642 18.19 -56.13 -27.02
CA ALA A 642 17.49 -56.22 -28.30
C ALA A 642 18.07 -55.29 -29.39
N HIS A 643 18.88 -54.30 -29.00
CA HIS A 643 19.29 -53.20 -29.87
C HIS A 643 20.44 -53.51 -30.83
N TYR A 644 21.23 -54.56 -30.57
CA TYR A 644 22.35 -54.95 -31.45
C TYR A 644 22.00 -56.18 -32.29
N LYS A 645 22.68 -56.32 -33.45
CA LYS A 645 22.51 -57.45 -34.39
C LYS A 645 22.57 -58.81 -33.67
N ALA A 646 21.79 -59.77 -34.17
CA ALA A 646 21.59 -61.08 -33.53
C ALA A 646 22.84 -61.96 -33.47
N ASN A 647 23.83 -61.73 -34.35
CA ASN A 647 25.10 -62.44 -34.33
C ASN A 647 26.17 -61.54 -33.71
N ARG A 648 26.44 -61.77 -32.42
CA ARG A 648 27.47 -61.07 -31.64
C ARG A 648 28.61 -62.04 -31.38
N ASP A 649 29.82 -61.57 -31.61
CA ASP A 649 31.02 -62.31 -31.25
C ASP A 649 31.69 -61.63 -30.07
N TYR A 650 31.80 -62.38 -28.97
CA TYR A 650 32.53 -61.97 -27.77
C TYR A 650 34.00 -62.34 -27.95
N GLN A 651 34.89 -61.36 -27.82
CA GLN A 651 36.32 -61.58 -28.03
C GLN A 651 36.91 -62.38 -26.86
N LEU A 652 37.58 -63.50 -27.19
CA LEU A 652 38.36 -64.25 -26.22
C LEU A 652 39.75 -63.65 -26.10
N HIS A 653 40.17 -63.37 -24.88
CA HIS A 653 41.54 -63.01 -24.56
C HIS A 653 42.20 -64.12 -23.74
N VAL A 654 43.45 -64.42 -24.06
CA VAL A 654 44.25 -65.44 -23.37
C VAL A 654 45.47 -64.76 -22.78
N PHE A 655 45.69 -64.98 -21.49
CA PHE A 655 46.80 -64.41 -20.74
C PHE A 655 47.54 -65.51 -19.97
N GLU A 656 48.86 -65.46 -19.99
CA GLU A 656 49.70 -66.32 -19.14
C GLU A 656 49.74 -65.75 -17.73
N THR A 657 49.39 -66.57 -16.74
CA THR A 657 49.32 -66.18 -15.33
C THR A 657 50.68 -66.38 -14.67
N GLN A 658 51.01 -65.49 -13.74
CA GLN A 658 52.18 -65.61 -12.87
C GLN A 658 51.73 -65.79 -11.42
N PRO A 659 52.53 -66.44 -10.57
CA PRO A 659 52.26 -66.48 -9.14
C PRO A 659 52.09 -65.05 -8.57
N ASP A 660 51.11 -64.88 -7.68
CA ASP A 660 50.72 -63.59 -7.07
C ASP A 660 50.04 -62.57 -8.00
N ASP A 661 49.64 -62.97 -9.21
CA ASP A 661 48.75 -62.14 -10.03
C ASP A 661 47.40 -61.92 -9.33
N VAL A 662 46.94 -60.66 -9.30
CA VAL A 662 45.66 -60.29 -8.71
C VAL A 662 44.67 -59.89 -9.81
N ILE A 663 43.52 -60.54 -9.85
CA ILE A 663 42.43 -60.27 -10.79
C ILE A 663 41.29 -59.59 -10.05
N TYR A 664 40.82 -58.46 -10.58
CA TYR A 664 39.60 -57.79 -10.13
C TYR A 664 38.51 -57.82 -11.20
N MET A 665 37.32 -58.26 -10.79
CA MET A 665 36.08 -58.24 -11.55
C MET A 665 35.08 -57.37 -10.78
N PHE A 666 34.36 -56.46 -11.44
CA PHE A 666 33.46 -55.54 -10.75
C PHE A 666 32.35 -55.01 -11.67
N SER A 667 31.24 -54.61 -11.06
CA SER A 667 30.16 -53.81 -11.67
C SER A 667 30.48 -52.31 -11.65
N ASP A 668 29.64 -51.49 -12.26
CA ASP A 668 29.85 -50.05 -12.34
C ASP A 668 29.50 -49.30 -11.04
N GLY A 669 28.68 -49.88 -10.15
CA GLY A 669 28.10 -49.18 -9.01
C GLY A 669 29.10 -48.55 -8.05
N PHE A 670 30.28 -49.15 -7.83
CA PHE A 670 31.32 -48.53 -6.99
C PHE A 670 31.84 -47.22 -7.62
N GLN A 671 32.04 -47.22 -8.94
CA GLN A 671 32.62 -46.09 -9.66
C GLN A 671 31.61 -44.97 -9.87
N ASP A 672 30.34 -45.34 -9.98
CA ASP A 672 29.22 -44.45 -10.24
C ASP A 672 28.57 -43.87 -8.99
N GLN A 673 28.97 -44.36 -7.80
CA GLN A 673 28.53 -43.86 -6.52
C GLN A 673 28.83 -42.36 -6.33
N PHE A 674 27.77 -41.59 -6.06
CA PHE A 674 27.89 -40.19 -5.65
C PHE A 674 28.29 -40.07 -4.17
N GLY A 675 29.19 -39.13 -3.87
CA GLY A 675 29.70 -38.94 -2.52
C GLY A 675 30.71 -37.81 -2.38
N GLY A 676 31.38 -37.80 -1.23
CA GLY A 676 32.36 -36.78 -0.85
C GLY A 676 31.74 -35.42 -0.51
N LYS A 677 32.59 -34.44 -0.17
CA LYS A 677 32.16 -33.10 0.27
C LYS A 677 31.33 -32.35 -0.78
N ASP A 678 31.64 -32.58 -2.06
CA ASP A 678 31.06 -31.87 -3.20
C ASP A 678 29.95 -32.66 -3.92
N GLY A 679 29.64 -33.89 -3.48
CA GLY A 679 28.62 -34.74 -4.11
C GLY A 679 28.93 -35.14 -5.55
N ARG A 680 30.13 -35.66 -5.81
CA ARG A 680 30.57 -36.09 -7.15
C ARG A 680 30.59 -37.61 -7.24
N LYS A 681 30.57 -38.16 -8.47
CA LYS A 681 30.83 -39.58 -8.71
C LYS A 681 32.24 -39.97 -8.25
N TYR A 682 32.42 -41.22 -7.82
CA TYR A 682 33.73 -41.72 -7.38
C TYR A 682 34.75 -41.78 -8.54
N MET A 683 34.26 -42.07 -9.75
CA MET A 683 34.99 -42.15 -11.02
C MET A 683 35.95 -43.33 -11.14
N THR A 684 36.00 -43.91 -12.34
CA THR A 684 36.85 -45.06 -12.68
C THR A 684 38.34 -44.87 -12.34
N LYS A 685 38.88 -43.66 -12.55
CA LYS A 685 40.32 -43.40 -12.32
C LYS A 685 40.68 -43.57 -10.84
N ARG A 686 39.85 -43.04 -9.94
CA ARG A 686 40.07 -43.14 -8.49
C ARG A 686 39.91 -44.57 -8.01
N PHE A 687 38.89 -45.27 -8.49
CA PHE A 687 38.66 -46.68 -8.17
C PHE A 687 39.84 -47.56 -8.53
N ARG A 688 40.39 -47.40 -9.74
CA ARG A 688 41.59 -48.15 -10.16
C ARG A 688 42.79 -47.84 -9.29
N SER A 689 43.04 -46.56 -9.00
CA SER A 689 44.14 -46.16 -8.12
C SER A 689 44.00 -46.73 -6.71
N PHE A 690 42.76 -46.82 -6.19
CA PHE A 690 42.49 -47.40 -4.89
C PHE A 690 42.68 -48.92 -4.88
N LEU A 691 42.18 -49.65 -5.89
CA LEU A 691 42.42 -51.08 -6.02
C LEU A 691 43.93 -51.38 -6.10
N LEU A 692 44.69 -50.57 -6.85
CA LEU A 692 46.14 -50.71 -6.93
C LEU A 692 46.83 -50.44 -5.58
N SER A 693 46.35 -49.49 -4.79
CA SER A 693 46.97 -49.20 -3.48
C SER A 693 46.74 -50.31 -2.45
N ILE A 694 45.68 -51.10 -2.60
CA ILE A 694 45.36 -52.20 -1.68
C ILE A 694 45.79 -53.57 -2.21
N SER A 695 46.24 -53.68 -3.47
CA SER A 695 46.45 -54.98 -4.15
C SER A 695 47.46 -55.90 -3.48
N ASN A 696 48.41 -55.33 -2.72
CA ASN A 696 49.44 -56.09 -2.02
C ASN A 696 48.96 -56.68 -0.68
N LEU A 697 47.83 -56.20 -0.14
CA LEU A 697 47.26 -56.67 1.12
C LEU A 697 46.55 -58.03 0.94
N PRO A 698 46.38 -58.86 1.99
CA PRO A 698 45.55 -60.07 1.91
C PRO A 698 44.11 -59.77 1.45
N MET A 699 43.47 -60.66 0.68
CA MET A 699 42.17 -60.36 0.05
C MET A 699 41.06 -59.96 1.04
N GLN A 700 41.04 -60.57 2.23
CA GLN A 700 40.07 -60.20 3.26
C GLN A 700 40.30 -58.80 3.85
N GLU A 701 41.56 -58.36 3.92
CA GLU A 701 41.88 -56.99 4.31
C GLU A 701 41.49 -56.00 3.19
N GLN A 702 41.69 -56.37 1.93
CA GLN A 702 41.23 -55.59 0.77
C GLN A 702 39.71 -55.39 0.79
N LYS A 703 38.95 -56.46 1.03
CA LYS A 703 37.48 -56.41 1.20
C LYS A 703 37.08 -55.41 2.29
N THR A 704 37.78 -55.44 3.42
CA THR A 704 37.53 -54.52 4.54
C THR A 704 37.83 -53.07 4.16
N LYS A 705 38.95 -52.82 3.48
CA LYS A 705 39.33 -51.49 2.97
C LYS A 705 38.36 -50.96 1.92
N LEU A 706 37.87 -51.82 1.01
CA LEU A 706 36.85 -51.47 0.02
C LEU A 706 35.56 -51.02 0.68
N LYS A 707 35.10 -51.76 1.70
CA LYS A 707 33.92 -51.38 2.47
C LYS A 707 34.11 -50.03 3.17
N GLN A 708 35.25 -49.83 3.83
CA GLN A 708 35.57 -48.58 4.53
C GLN A 708 35.61 -47.38 3.58
N GLU A 709 36.29 -47.50 2.42
CA GLU A 709 36.35 -46.43 1.42
C GLU A 709 34.98 -46.12 0.84
N PHE A 710 34.18 -47.15 0.53
CA PHE A 710 32.83 -46.97 0.01
C PHE A 710 31.91 -46.26 1.01
N ASP A 711 31.85 -46.75 2.26
CA ASP A 711 31.00 -46.18 3.30
C ASP A 711 31.45 -44.74 3.64
N ALA A 712 32.77 -44.47 3.66
CA ALA A 712 33.31 -43.12 3.87
C ALA A 712 33.02 -42.17 2.70
N TRP A 713 32.99 -42.67 1.46
CA TRP A 713 32.65 -41.86 0.29
C TRP A 713 31.18 -41.46 0.26
N VAL A 714 30.28 -42.42 0.52
CA VAL A 714 28.83 -42.18 0.60
C VAL A 714 28.53 -41.19 1.74
N GLY A 715 29.07 -41.45 2.94
CA GLY A 715 28.82 -40.65 4.13
C GLY A 715 27.33 -40.61 4.54
N ASP A 716 26.98 -39.70 5.44
CA ASP A 716 25.59 -39.60 5.95
C ASP A 716 24.65 -38.82 5.01
N LYS A 717 25.20 -38.11 4.02
CA LYS A 717 24.46 -37.17 3.17
C LYS A 717 23.92 -37.80 1.89
N TYR A 718 24.54 -38.86 1.40
CA TYR A 718 24.21 -39.48 0.11
C TYR A 718 23.68 -40.89 0.31
N GLN A 719 22.87 -41.37 -0.64
CA GLN A 719 22.37 -42.74 -0.67
C GLN A 719 23.13 -43.55 -1.73
N GLN A 720 23.11 -44.87 -1.60
CA GLN A 720 23.72 -45.77 -2.58
C GLN A 720 23.05 -45.60 -3.95
N THR A 721 23.85 -45.41 -5.01
CA THR A 721 23.35 -45.04 -6.36
C THR A 721 22.93 -46.27 -7.15
N ASP A 722 23.72 -47.34 -7.07
CA ASP A 722 23.43 -48.63 -7.72
C ASP A 722 23.89 -49.82 -6.89
N ASP A 723 23.56 -51.04 -7.32
CA ASP A 723 24.13 -52.27 -6.77
C ASP A 723 25.66 -52.30 -6.96
N VAL A 724 26.38 -52.90 -6.00
CA VAL A 724 27.86 -52.90 -6.03
C VAL A 724 28.38 -54.32 -5.88
N LEU A 725 29.12 -54.78 -6.90
CA LEU A 725 29.86 -56.02 -6.89
C LEU A 725 31.35 -55.75 -7.19
N VAL A 726 32.22 -56.19 -6.29
CA VAL A 726 33.67 -56.22 -6.50
C VAL A 726 34.21 -57.57 -6.02
N MET A 727 34.93 -58.25 -6.90
CA MET A 727 35.55 -59.54 -6.65
C MET A 727 37.05 -59.41 -6.88
N GLY A 728 37.85 -59.96 -5.96
CA GLY A 728 39.30 -60.06 -6.07
C GLY A 728 39.74 -61.51 -5.94
N ILE A 729 40.60 -61.98 -6.83
CA ILE A 729 41.18 -63.33 -6.81
C ILE A 729 42.70 -63.22 -6.96
N ARG A 730 43.46 -63.88 -6.09
CA ARG A 730 44.92 -64.05 -6.21
C ARG A 730 45.24 -65.47 -6.68
N LEU A 731 46.09 -65.59 -7.70
CA LEU A 731 46.49 -66.85 -8.33
C LEU A 731 47.74 -67.50 -7.69
#